data_AF-A0A1Z4GJ99-F1
#
_entry.id   AF-A0A1Z4GJ99-F1
#
_cell.length_a   1.000
_cell.length_b   1.000
_cell.length_c   1.000
_cell.angle_alpha   90.00
_cell.angle_beta   90.00
_cell.angle_gamma   90.00
#
_symmetry.space_group_name_H-M   'P 1'
#
loop_
_entity.id
_entity.type
_entity.pdbx_description
1 polymer ?
#
loop_
_entity_poly.entity_id
_entity_poly.type
_entity_poly.pdbx_seq_one_letter_code
_entity_poly.pdbx_strand_id
1 'polypeptide(L)'
;MKTFPSSLGKSQQNKLVRLGLSALAVLALTSGMNSANAAFVKTQNSTEIASTKVLLSQTQPVTTQSVNSQPPYQAMQVAPLIPIVVLGGIVIFVPLFFGGLVVIGEREVGVVVKKFALSGRGLPPGRLIALNGEAGLQADTLAPGWHWGYWPWQYSVRKESVVVVPQGEIALIVAADGASNPPERILGKIVDCDNFQDARKFLSNGGEKGRQMGFLTAGTYRINTALFRVIMAANAKNNDMQAEQMRVYSVASDKVGIVTTLDGLPIPAGEIAGPMIPGHDNFQNGQRFLDAGGRRGLQEQILLSGSWNLNPWFVQVEQVPMTEIPIGYVGVVISFVGQSQEDVSGAAFTHGNLVNSGHKGVWIEPLYPGKHPINSRIMKIELVPTTNIVLNWSSRTERHSYDANLASLTVRSRDGFAFDLEVAQIIHVGALDAPKVISRVGSMQNLVDHVLEPTIGNYFRNSAQDYTVLDFLTARSDRQAEAAEYIRAALRAYDVQAIDTLIGDIQPPASLMQTQTDRKIAEEQRKTYEVQQVAQTQRQLLVRETALADIQQEMVKSEKSVQIAELKAQAQIQHATGEAEGIKLRAIAEAEGIRATGNAKAETYRAGVEALGSQGYTAMQLMQIIGDRNVRLIPEVLVSGNGNNNGLVDGLLSMILWNQAGKQGEGTATPLHPHPIVVNNPAVSPNNHSPIVAEFPTDK
;
A
#
# COMPACT_ATOMS: atom_id res chain seq x y z
N MET A 1 3.95 -31.05 -30.69
CA MET A 1 5.12 -30.72 -31.56
C MET A 1 5.18 -29.19 -31.65
N LYS A 2 6.31 -28.51 -31.42
CA LYS A 2 7.50 -28.36 -32.31
C LYS A 2 7.05 -27.79 -33.69
N THR A 3 7.51 -26.63 -34.19
CA THR A 3 8.77 -25.87 -33.95
C THR A 3 8.69 -24.34 -34.16
N PHE A 4 9.34 -23.55 -33.27
CA PHE A 4 10.18 -22.36 -33.61
C PHE A 4 11.63 -22.87 -33.91
N PRO A 5 12.64 -22.12 -34.45
CA PRO A 5 12.93 -20.69 -34.15
C PRO A 5 13.74 -19.81 -35.18
N SER A 6 14.07 -18.57 -34.76
CA SER A 6 15.39 -17.86 -34.91
C SER A 6 15.76 -16.98 -36.13
N SER A 7 16.75 -16.08 -35.87
CA SER A 7 17.41 -15.05 -36.74
C SER A 7 16.75 -13.66 -36.76
N LEU A 8 17.31 -12.54 -36.25
CA LEU A 8 18.59 -12.17 -35.62
C LEU A 8 19.80 -11.77 -36.53
N GLY A 9 19.96 -10.45 -36.82
CA GLY A 9 21.29 -9.85 -37.10
C GLY A 9 21.40 -8.61 -38.03
N LYS A 10 22.35 -7.71 -37.71
CA LYS A 10 22.92 -6.56 -38.50
C LYS A 10 21.97 -5.36 -38.76
N SER A 11 22.27 -4.09 -38.48
CA SER A 11 23.49 -3.30 -38.11
C SER A 11 24.45 -2.85 -39.24
N GLN A 12 24.53 -1.52 -39.43
CA GLN A 12 25.52 -0.68 -40.19
C GLN A 12 25.80 -1.06 -41.67
N GLN A 13 25.98 -0.14 -42.64
CA GLN A 13 26.86 1.05 -42.67
C GLN A 13 26.44 2.03 -43.79
N ASN A 14 26.66 3.35 -43.60
CA ASN A 14 27.59 4.16 -44.43
C ASN A 14 27.58 5.67 -44.07
N LYS A 15 28.78 6.22 -43.85
CA LYS A 15 29.11 7.66 -43.90
C LYS A 15 30.38 7.81 -44.74
N LEU A 16 30.41 8.78 -45.65
CA LEU A 16 31.58 9.44 -46.26
C LEU A 16 31.01 10.49 -47.23
N VAL A 17 30.87 11.77 -46.89
CA VAL A 17 31.94 12.78 -46.72
C VAL A 17 32.78 12.98 -47.99
N ARG A 18 32.62 14.15 -48.63
CA ARG A 18 33.66 14.82 -49.42
C ARG A 18 33.69 16.32 -49.09
N LEU A 19 34.88 16.90 -49.19
CA LEU A 19 35.25 18.29 -48.86
C LEU A 19 35.86 18.98 -50.11
N GLY A 20 36.00 20.31 -50.07
CA GLY A 20 36.53 21.15 -51.16
C GLY A 20 35.47 22.11 -51.71
N LEU A 21 35.38 23.40 -51.36
CA LEU A 21 36.31 24.37 -50.73
C LEU A 21 37.30 25.05 -51.72
N SER A 22 36.83 26.11 -52.40
CA SER A 22 37.60 27.27 -52.92
C SER A 22 36.66 28.24 -53.68
N ALA A 23 37.08 29.42 -54.14
CA ALA A 23 37.51 30.63 -53.40
C ALA A 23 37.72 31.81 -54.38
N LEU A 24 37.53 33.07 -53.95
CA LEU A 24 37.72 34.33 -54.74
C LEU A 24 36.68 34.51 -55.89
N ALA A 25 36.20 35.69 -56.29
CA ALA A 25 36.41 37.11 -55.92
C ALA A 25 35.11 37.93 -56.29
N VAL A 26 34.88 39.24 -56.08
CA VAL A 26 35.63 40.36 -55.48
C VAL A 26 34.65 41.44 -54.90
N LEU A 27 35.00 42.74 -54.94
CA LEU A 27 34.24 43.95 -54.53
C LEU A 27 33.03 44.25 -55.46
N ALA A 28 32.04 45.11 -55.13
CA ALA A 28 32.04 46.40 -54.40
C ALA A 28 30.62 46.73 -53.85
N LEU A 29 30.30 47.66 -52.93
CA LEU A 29 30.96 48.55 -51.95
C LEU A 29 29.81 49.29 -51.21
N THR A 30 29.81 49.31 -49.87
CA THR A 30 29.32 50.41 -48.96
C THR A 30 27.83 50.86 -48.97
N SER A 31 27.24 51.35 -47.86
CA SER A 31 27.74 51.62 -46.49
C SER A 31 26.60 51.69 -45.43
N GLY A 32 26.90 51.24 -44.20
CA GLY A 32 26.45 51.82 -42.90
C GLY A 32 24.96 51.73 -42.51
N MET A 33 24.57 51.57 -41.23
CA MET A 33 25.33 51.60 -39.97
C MET A 33 24.75 50.61 -38.92
N ASN A 34 25.60 50.26 -37.94
CA ASN A 34 25.27 49.64 -36.64
C ASN A 34 24.47 50.60 -35.71
N SER A 35 23.89 50.22 -34.56
CA SER A 35 23.33 48.95 -34.01
C SER A 35 22.75 49.22 -32.59
N ALA A 36 21.98 48.26 -32.04
CA ALA A 36 21.72 48.00 -30.61
C ALA A 36 20.81 48.94 -29.74
N ASN A 37 19.65 48.37 -29.36
CA ASN A 37 19.06 48.25 -28.00
C ASN A 37 19.02 49.41 -26.96
N ALA A 38 17.79 49.89 -26.68
CA ALA A 38 17.20 50.12 -25.34
C ALA A 38 15.65 50.13 -25.51
N ALA A 39 14.73 49.65 -24.65
CA ALA A 39 14.59 49.66 -23.17
C ALA A 39 14.29 51.08 -22.61
N PHE A 40 13.34 51.35 -21.70
CA PHE A 40 12.15 50.65 -21.15
C PHE A 40 11.33 51.71 -20.33
N VAL A 41 10.26 51.32 -19.61
CA VAL A 41 9.63 52.04 -18.47
C VAL A 41 8.65 53.21 -18.81
N LYS A 42 7.96 53.69 -17.76
CA LYS A 42 6.64 54.34 -17.68
C LYS A 42 6.63 55.32 -16.48
N THR A 43 5.67 56.26 -16.43
CA THR A 43 5.12 56.94 -15.22
C THR A 43 5.72 58.29 -14.75
N GLN A 44 5.03 59.39 -15.14
CA GLN A 44 4.53 60.56 -14.36
C GLN A 44 5.38 61.39 -13.35
N ASN A 45 4.95 62.67 -13.24
CA ASN A 45 5.06 63.64 -12.12
C ASN A 45 6.43 64.31 -11.87
N SER A 46 6.51 65.59 -11.43
CA SER A 46 5.55 66.73 -11.40
C SER A 46 6.31 68.03 -11.03
N THR A 47 5.65 69.22 -11.14
CA THR A 47 5.92 70.49 -10.38
C THR A 47 7.33 71.13 -10.47
N GLU A 48 7.48 72.34 -11.05
CA GLU A 48 7.54 73.66 -10.37
C GLU A 48 8.83 73.93 -9.52
N ILE A 49 9.44 75.13 -9.45
CA ILE A 49 8.99 76.50 -9.80
C ILE A 49 10.17 77.43 -10.26
N ALA A 50 9.84 78.68 -10.63
CA ALA A 50 10.66 79.80 -11.16
C ALA A 50 11.94 80.22 -10.35
N SER A 51 12.80 81.19 -10.72
CA SER A 51 12.69 82.44 -11.53
C SER A 51 14.04 82.83 -12.19
N THR A 52 14.16 83.78 -13.13
CA THR A 52 14.24 85.26 -12.90
C THR A 52 14.43 85.97 -14.28
N LYS A 53 13.43 86.68 -14.83
CA LYS A 53 13.22 88.17 -14.87
C LYS A 53 14.17 89.00 -15.80
N VAL A 54 13.76 90.08 -16.49
CA VAL A 54 12.43 90.61 -16.93
C VAL A 54 12.59 91.83 -17.88
N LEU A 55 11.73 91.99 -18.92
CA LEU A 55 11.37 93.24 -19.68
C LEU A 55 12.51 94.12 -20.29
N LEU A 56 12.32 95.24 -21.02
CA LEU A 56 11.21 95.98 -21.71
C LEU A 56 11.75 96.32 -23.14
N SER A 57 11.10 96.93 -24.14
CA SER A 57 9.72 97.19 -24.59
C SER A 57 9.76 98.48 -25.46
N GLN A 58 9.15 98.44 -26.65
CA GLN A 58 8.62 99.57 -27.45
C GLN A 58 9.51 100.60 -28.21
N THR A 59 8.85 101.13 -29.26
CA THR A 59 9.02 102.39 -30.01
C THR A 59 9.84 102.43 -31.32
N GLN A 60 9.37 103.31 -32.21
CA GLN A 60 9.71 103.55 -33.63
C GLN A 60 10.54 104.87 -33.77
N PRO A 61 10.77 105.45 -34.97
CA PRO A 61 11.30 104.96 -36.26
C PRO A 61 12.51 105.84 -36.73
N VAL A 62 12.67 106.04 -38.06
CA VAL A 62 13.44 107.08 -38.80
C VAL A 62 14.85 106.70 -39.32
N THR A 63 14.91 106.45 -40.64
CA THR A 63 15.82 107.02 -41.69
C THR A 63 17.29 107.33 -41.30
N THR A 64 18.34 106.90 -42.03
CA THR A 64 18.66 107.29 -43.44
C THR A 64 19.68 106.40 -44.17
N GLN A 65 19.48 106.21 -45.49
CA GLN A 65 20.47 106.24 -46.62
C GLN A 65 21.73 105.32 -46.62
N SER A 66 22.33 104.94 -47.76
CA SER A 66 21.94 104.91 -49.19
C SER A 66 22.98 104.13 -50.03
N VAL A 67 22.58 103.53 -51.16
CA VAL A 67 23.36 103.40 -52.41
C VAL A 67 22.38 103.39 -53.59
N ASN A 68 22.68 104.11 -54.67
CA ASN A 68 21.90 104.11 -55.92
C ASN A 68 22.52 103.18 -56.98
N SER A 69 21.68 102.45 -57.71
CA SER A 69 21.91 102.12 -59.12
C SER A 69 20.60 101.83 -59.87
N GLN A 70 20.52 102.26 -61.12
CA GLN A 70 19.39 102.09 -62.07
C GLN A 70 19.96 102.10 -63.49
N PRO A 71 19.21 101.62 -64.50
CA PRO A 71 18.40 100.41 -64.56
C PRO A 71 18.91 99.53 -65.75
N PRO A 72 18.14 98.57 -66.33
CA PRO A 72 17.01 98.93 -67.20
C PRO A 72 15.73 98.11 -66.95
N TYR A 73 14.60 98.67 -67.37
CA TYR A 73 13.31 97.97 -67.34
C TYR A 73 13.16 97.06 -68.56
N GLN A 74 12.72 95.82 -68.34
CA GLN A 74 11.93 95.09 -69.34
C GLN A 74 10.55 94.81 -68.73
N ALA A 75 9.51 95.38 -69.34
CA ALA A 75 8.13 95.11 -68.94
C ALA A 75 7.67 93.81 -69.59
N MET A 76 7.61 92.71 -68.83
CA MET A 76 6.99 91.47 -69.29
C MET A 76 5.71 91.18 -68.51
N GLN A 77 4.62 91.20 -69.28
CA GLN A 77 3.21 91.08 -68.93
C GLN A 77 2.88 90.04 -67.85
N VAL A 78 1.97 90.40 -66.94
CA VAL A 78 1.33 89.44 -66.02
C VAL A 78 0.35 88.56 -66.80
N ALA A 79 0.82 87.42 -67.28
CA ALA A 79 -0.04 86.38 -67.85
C ALA A 79 -0.77 85.60 -66.74
N PRO A 80 -2.02 85.15 -66.94
CA PRO A 80 -2.79 84.49 -65.90
C PRO A 80 -2.28 83.06 -65.62
N LEU A 81 -1.97 82.76 -64.36
CA LEU A 81 -1.68 81.39 -63.88
C LEU A 81 -2.95 80.56 -63.55
N ILE A 82 -4.11 81.23 -63.49
CA ILE A 82 -5.43 80.61 -63.28
C ILE A 82 -5.70 79.42 -64.23
N PRO A 83 -5.53 79.51 -65.57
CA PRO A 83 -5.79 78.39 -66.46
C PRO A 83 -4.87 77.19 -66.22
N ILE A 84 -3.66 77.35 -65.65
CA ILE A 84 -2.77 76.21 -65.37
C ILE A 84 -3.21 75.47 -64.10
N VAL A 85 -3.63 76.19 -63.06
CA VAL A 85 -4.22 75.58 -61.85
C VAL A 85 -5.58 74.95 -62.18
N VAL A 86 -6.37 75.57 -63.06
CA VAL A 86 -7.66 75.04 -63.52
C VAL A 86 -7.48 73.86 -64.47
N LEU A 87 -6.53 73.86 -65.41
CA LEU A 87 -6.22 72.67 -66.22
C LEU A 87 -5.64 71.54 -65.37
N GLY A 88 -4.68 71.81 -64.49
CA GLY A 88 -4.12 70.80 -63.59
C GLY A 88 -5.19 70.20 -62.67
N GLY A 89 -6.08 71.06 -62.16
CA GLY A 89 -7.30 70.66 -61.44
C GLY A 89 -8.17 69.75 -62.31
N ILE A 90 -8.59 70.19 -63.50
CA ILE A 90 -9.45 69.42 -64.42
C ILE A 90 -8.80 68.10 -64.83
N VAL A 91 -7.51 68.07 -65.16
CA VAL A 91 -6.76 66.88 -65.59
C VAL A 91 -6.59 65.85 -64.47
N ILE A 92 -6.68 66.23 -63.19
CA ILE A 92 -6.70 65.30 -62.06
C ILE A 92 -8.14 64.95 -61.64
N PHE A 93 -9.02 65.95 -61.59
CA PHE A 93 -10.38 65.84 -61.06
C PHE A 93 -11.34 65.15 -62.03
N VAL A 94 -11.20 65.35 -63.34
CA VAL A 94 -12.01 64.64 -64.36
C VAL A 94 -11.73 63.13 -64.34
N PRO A 95 -10.49 62.60 -64.41
CA PRO A 95 -10.28 61.16 -64.31
C PRO A 95 -10.63 60.58 -62.93
N LEU A 96 -10.51 61.33 -61.83
CA LEU A 96 -11.05 60.86 -60.54
C LEU A 96 -12.59 60.72 -60.58
N PHE A 97 -13.30 61.75 -61.06
CA PHE A 97 -14.75 61.84 -60.95
C PHE A 97 -15.51 61.09 -62.07
N PHE A 98 -15.01 61.16 -63.31
CA PHE A 98 -15.54 60.47 -64.50
C PHE A 98 -14.85 59.13 -64.79
N GLY A 99 -13.63 58.89 -64.31
CA GLY A 99 -13.00 57.55 -64.41
C GLY A 99 -13.45 56.59 -63.30
N GLY A 100 -13.97 57.11 -62.18
CA GLY A 100 -14.48 56.30 -61.08
C GLY A 100 -13.38 55.45 -60.43
N LEU A 101 -12.17 56.03 -60.27
CA LEU A 101 -11.02 55.36 -59.68
C LEU A 101 -11.19 55.20 -58.16
N VAL A 102 -11.18 53.96 -57.70
CA VAL A 102 -11.19 53.58 -56.27
C VAL A 102 -9.95 52.75 -55.98
N VAL A 103 -9.11 53.24 -55.08
CA VAL A 103 -7.91 52.54 -54.59
C VAL A 103 -8.22 51.88 -53.24
N ILE A 104 -8.09 50.56 -53.16
CA ILE A 104 -8.26 49.76 -51.93
C ILE A 104 -6.86 49.38 -51.41
N GLY A 105 -6.59 49.65 -50.14
CA GLY A 105 -5.31 49.34 -49.50
C GLY A 105 -5.12 47.84 -49.24
N GLU A 106 -3.87 47.41 -49.03
CA GLU A 106 -3.48 45.99 -48.89
C GLU A 106 -4.18 45.25 -47.73
N ARG A 107 -4.56 46.00 -46.69
CA ARG A 107 -5.28 45.52 -45.50
C ARG A 107 -6.74 46.01 -45.44
N GLU A 108 -7.27 46.49 -46.56
CA GLU A 108 -8.67 46.88 -46.71
C GLU A 108 -9.42 45.88 -47.61
N VAL A 109 -10.74 45.84 -47.47
CA VAL A 109 -11.70 45.26 -48.42
C VAL A 109 -12.70 46.35 -48.81
N GLY A 110 -12.99 46.48 -50.10
CA GLY A 110 -13.96 47.45 -50.60
C GLY A 110 -15.37 46.87 -50.69
N VAL A 111 -16.24 47.20 -49.73
CA VAL A 111 -17.66 46.82 -49.76
C VAL A 111 -18.41 47.81 -50.65
N VAL A 112 -18.93 47.32 -51.77
CA VAL A 112 -19.58 48.16 -52.80
C VAL A 112 -21.08 48.32 -52.50
N VAL A 113 -21.55 49.57 -52.46
CA VAL A 113 -22.98 49.91 -52.42
C VAL A 113 -23.35 50.64 -53.71
N LYS A 114 -24.32 50.12 -54.46
CA LYS A 114 -24.83 50.72 -55.70
C LYS A 114 -26.09 51.53 -55.40
N LYS A 115 -25.99 52.87 -55.52
CA LYS A 115 -27.06 53.82 -55.18
C LYS A 115 -28.29 53.66 -56.06
N PHE A 116 -28.08 53.39 -57.36
CA PHE A 116 -29.15 53.11 -58.31
C PHE A 116 -28.67 52.27 -59.51
N ALA A 117 -29.59 51.52 -60.12
CA ALA A 117 -29.32 50.69 -61.28
C ALA A 117 -29.93 51.30 -62.55
N LEU A 118 -29.10 51.53 -63.57
CA LEU A 118 -29.52 52.01 -64.90
C LEU A 118 -30.55 51.08 -65.58
N SER A 119 -30.59 49.80 -65.19
CA SER A 119 -31.55 48.80 -65.65
C SER A 119 -32.93 48.88 -64.97
N GLY A 120 -33.15 49.81 -64.03
CA GLY A 120 -34.41 49.92 -63.26
C GLY A 120 -34.69 48.79 -62.25
N ARG A 121 -33.88 47.72 -62.25
CA ARG A 121 -34.00 46.57 -61.33
C ARG A 121 -33.51 46.94 -59.92
N GLY A 122 -34.47 47.09 -59.00
CA GLY A 122 -34.20 47.10 -57.56
C GLY A 122 -34.00 45.69 -57.00
N LEU A 123 -33.58 45.62 -55.73
CA LEU A 123 -33.49 44.37 -54.98
C LEU A 123 -34.85 43.66 -54.88
N PRO A 124 -34.91 42.32 -55.02
CA PRO A 124 -36.11 41.53 -54.70
C PRO A 124 -36.53 41.72 -53.23
N PRO A 125 -37.84 41.78 -52.91
CA PRO A 125 -38.30 41.96 -51.53
C PRO A 125 -37.82 40.81 -50.64
N GLY A 126 -37.23 41.16 -49.50
CA GLY A 126 -36.68 40.21 -48.53
C GLY A 126 -35.19 39.87 -48.71
N ARG A 127 -34.52 40.37 -49.76
CA ARG A 127 -33.05 40.36 -49.88
C ARG A 127 -32.43 41.71 -49.50
N LEU A 128 -31.19 41.66 -49.03
CA LEU A 128 -30.35 42.80 -48.66
C LEU A 128 -29.15 42.95 -49.60
N ILE A 129 -28.67 41.85 -50.19
CA ILE A 129 -27.48 41.78 -51.04
C ILE A 129 -27.86 41.51 -52.50
N ALA A 130 -27.40 42.41 -53.39
CA ALA A 130 -27.60 42.36 -54.83
C ALA A 130 -26.60 41.40 -55.49
N LEU A 131 -27.10 40.49 -56.31
CA LEU A 131 -26.29 39.53 -57.07
C LEU A 131 -26.05 39.96 -58.51
N ASN A 132 -27.03 40.60 -59.17
CA ASN A 132 -27.00 40.85 -60.61
C ASN A 132 -26.85 42.33 -60.97
N GLY A 133 -26.11 43.09 -60.15
CA GLY A 133 -25.91 44.53 -60.36
C GLY A 133 -27.14 45.39 -60.08
N GLU A 134 -28.10 44.87 -59.31
CA GLU A 134 -29.27 45.56 -58.77
C GLU A 134 -28.86 46.72 -57.84
N ALA A 135 -29.76 47.66 -57.57
CA ALA A 135 -29.51 48.75 -56.61
C ALA A 135 -29.50 48.20 -55.17
N GLY A 136 -28.44 48.48 -54.41
CA GLY A 136 -28.24 47.95 -53.04
C GLY A 136 -26.78 47.63 -52.71
N LEU A 137 -26.55 46.99 -51.57
CA LEU A 137 -25.27 46.37 -51.21
C LEU A 137 -24.94 45.29 -52.24
N GLN A 138 -23.73 45.25 -52.80
CA GLN A 138 -23.34 44.21 -53.76
C GLN A 138 -22.73 43.01 -53.04
N ALA A 139 -22.87 41.81 -53.62
CA ALA A 139 -22.20 40.61 -53.11
C ALA A 139 -20.67 40.69 -53.28
N ASP A 140 -20.19 41.13 -54.44
CA ASP A 140 -18.76 41.15 -54.75
C ASP A 140 -18.04 42.30 -54.00
N THR A 141 -16.90 41.98 -53.41
CA THR A 141 -16.01 42.94 -52.76
C THR A 141 -14.82 43.28 -53.65
N LEU A 142 -14.28 44.50 -53.49
CA LEU A 142 -13.03 44.88 -54.13
C LEU A 142 -11.84 44.40 -53.30
N ALA A 143 -11.00 43.60 -53.94
CA ALA A 143 -9.67 43.25 -53.45
C ALA A 143 -8.74 44.48 -53.44
N PRO A 144 -7.59 44.44 -52.74
CA PRO A 144 -6.58 45.50 -52.81
C PRO A 144 -6.14 45.82 -54.25
N GLY A 145 -5.86 47.09 -54.52
CA GLY A 145 -5.45 47.57 -55.85
C GLY A 145 -6.29 48.74 -56.37
N TRP A 146 -6.17 49.00 -57.67
CA TRP A 146 -6.82 50.12 -58.37
C TRP A 146 -7.99 49.63 -59.21
N HIS A 147 -9.20 50.06 -58.87
CA HIS A 147 -10.44 49.69 -59.56
C HIS A 147 -11.05 50.89 -60.27
N TRP A 148 -11.50 50.71 -61.50
CA TRP A 148 -12.05 51.77 -62.35
C TRP A 148 -13.55 51.55 -62.60
N GLY A 149 -14.29 52.61 -62.95
CA GLY A 149 -15.73 52.53 -63.21
C GLY A 149 -16.64 52.58 -61.97
N TYR A 150 -16.09 52.80 -60.77
CA TYR A 150 -16.86 52.98 -59.53
C TYR A 150 -17.19 54.45 -59.28
N TRP A 151 -17.96 55.05 -60.20
CA TRP A 151 -18.29 56.48 -60.16
C TRP A 151 -18.97 56.90 -58.84
N PRO A 152 -18.49 57.95 -58.14
CA PRO A 152 -19.05 58.38 -56.85
C PRO A 152 -20.53 58.79 -56.88
N TRP A 153 -21.11 59.08 -58.04
CA TRP A 153 -22.54 59.37 -58.20
C TRP A 153 -23.42 58.10 -58.27
N GLN A 154 -22.91 56.99 -58.83
CA GLN A 154 -23.64 55.71 -58.91
C GLN A 154 -23.30 54.75 -57.77
N TYR A 155 -22.04 54.74 -57.32
CA TYR A 155 -21.52 53.82 -56.32
C TYR A 155 -21.08 54.57 -55.06
N SER A 156 -21.01 53.83 -53.96
CA SER A 156 -20.36 54.22 -52.71
C SER A 156 -19.57 53.00 -52.24
N VAL A 157 -18.24 53.08 -52.26
CA VAL A 157 -17.39 51.99 -51.76
C VAL A 157 -16.99 52.32 -50.33
N ARG A 158 -17.41 51.46 -49.39
CA ARG A 158 -16.92 51.50 -48.01
C ARG A 158 -15.60 50.74 -47.96
N LYS A 159 -14.56 51.37 -47.41
CA LYS A 159 -13.30 50.72 -47.07
C LYS A 159 -13.41 50.18 -45.66
N GLU A 160 -13.27 48.88 -45.51
CA GLU A 160 -13.33 48.22 -44.20
C GLU A 160 -12.09 47.35 -44.01
N SER A 161 -11.59 47.23 -42.78
CA SER A 161 -10.37 46.47 -42.49
C SER A 161 -10.56 44.97 -42.71
N VAL A 162 -9.55 44.28 -43.25
CA VAL A 162 -9.59 42.81 -43.35
C VAL A 162 -9.73 42.16 -41.97
N VAL A 163 -10.49 41.07 -41.91
CA VAL A 163 -10.76 40.33 -40.67
C VAL A 163 -9.52 39.50 -40.33
N VAL A 164 -8.89 39.78 -39.20
CA VAL A 164 -7.73 39.03 -38.70
C VAL A 164 -8.16 38.24 -37.46
N VAL A 165 -8.20 36.92 -37.59
CA VAL A 165 -8.50 36.00 -36.48
C VAL A 165 -7.18 35.63 -35.79
N PRO A 166 -7.00 35.93 -34.48
CA PRO A 166 -5.76 35.62 -33.76
C PRO A 166 -5.44 34.12 -33.69
N GLN A 167 -4.17 33.78 -33.48
CA GLN A 167 -3.78 32.41 -33.17
C GLN A 167 -4.35 31.99 -31.81
N GLY A 168 -4.93 30.78 -31.76
CA GLY A 168 -5.64 30.29 -30.57
C GLY A 168 -7.09 30.77 -30.44
N GLU A 169 -7.61 31.52 -31.41
CA GLU A 169 -9.01 31.92 -31.50
C GLU A 169 -9.70 31.31 -32.74
N ILE A 170 -11.02 31.17 -32.64
CA ILE A 170 -11.93 30.94 -33.76
C ILE A 170 -12.85 32.15 -33.92
N ALA A 171 -13.41 32.33 -35.12
CA ALA A 171 -14.40 33.37 -35.38
C ALA A 171 -15.71 32.77 -35.93
N LEU A 172 -16.84 33.23 -35.41
CA LEU A 172 -18.18 32.76 -35.78
C LEU A 172 -18.85 33.74 -36.74
N ILE A 173 -19.63 33.24 -37.69
CA ILE A 173 -20.29 34.05 -38.71
C ILE A 173 -21.80 34.11 -38.45
N VAL A 174 -22.37 35.31 -38.57
CA VAL A 174 -23.82 35.50 -38.74
C VAL A 174 -24.08 36.12 -40.11
N ALA A 175 -24.74 35.39 -41.00
CA ALA A 175 -25.15 35.87 -42.31
C ALA A 175 -26.45 36.69 -42.20
N ALA A 176 -26.45 37.91 -42.74
CA ALA A 176 -27.60 38.81 -42.74
C ALA A 176 -28.64 38.48 -43.82
N ASP A 177 -28.22 37.87 -44.92
CA ASP A 177 -29.04 37.52 -46.09
C ASP A 177 -28.72 36.09 -46.57
N GLY A 178 -29.63 35.50 -47.34
CA GLY A 178 -29.59 34.10 -47.78
C GLY A 178 -30.96 33.44 -47.78
N ALA A 179 -30.99 32.14 -48.05
CA ALA A 179 -32.17 31.30 -47.85
C ALA A 179 -32.60 31.32 -46.38
N SER A 180 -33.88 31.06 -46.08
CA SER A 180 -34.30 30.86 -44.69
C SER A 180 -33.80 29.51 -44.19
N ASN A 181 -33.23 29.45 -42.98
CA ASN A 181 -32.95 28.19 -42.31
C ASN A 181 -34.29 27.43 -42.09
N PRO A 182 -34.40 26.12 -42.42
CA PRO A 182 -35.57 25.32 -42.04
C PRO A 182 -35.80 25.32 -40.52
N PRO A 183 -37.06 25.27 -40.05
CA PRO A 183 -37.40 25.40 -38.62
C PRO A 183 -36.90 24.24 -37.75
N GLU A 184 -36.48 23.13 -38.37
CA GLU A 184 -35.92 21.96 -37.70
C GLU A 184 -34.48 22.20 -37.22
N ARG A 185 -33.72 23.10 -37.87
CA ARG A 185 -32.29 23.34 -37.67
C ARG A 185 -32.06 24.73 -37.04
N ILE A 186 -31.05 24.86 -36.20
CA ILE A 186 -30.74 26.12 -35.49
C ILE A 186 -29.68 26.94 -36.24
N LEU A 187 -28.70 26.26 -36.84
CA LEU A 187 -27.57 26.87 -37.55
C LEU A 187 -27.72 26.75 -39.07
N GLY A 188 -27.26 27.76 -39.82
CA GLY A 188 -27.18 27.70 -41.27
C GLY A 188 -26.13 26.68 -41.74
N LYS A 189 -26.46 25.89 -42.76
CA LYS A 189 -25.58 24.86 -43.34
C LYS A 189 -24.24 25.42 -43.79
N ILE A 190 -23.22 24.56 -43.82
CA ILE A 190 -21.93 24.89 -44.43
C ILE A 190 -22.05 24.85 -45.95
N VAL A 191 -21.48 25.86 -46.62
CA VAL A 191 -21.49 26.03 -48.08
C VAL A 191 -20.07 26.36 -48.54
N ASP A 192 -19.61 25.77 -49.64
CA ASP A 192 -18.33 26.15 -50.25
C ASP A 192 -18.42 27.57 -50.84
N CYS A 193 -17.60 28.46 -50.29
CA CYS A 193 -17.56 29.89 -50.57
C CYS A 193 -16.21 30.53 -50.19
N ASP A 194 -15.12 29.74 -50.23
CA ASP A 194 -13.77 30.12 -49.75
C ASP A 194 -13.81 30.86 -48.40
N ASN A 195 -14.24 30.14 -47.35
CA ASN A 195 -14.24 30.63 -45.96
C ASN A 195 -14.98 31.97 -45.80
N PHE A 196 -16.17 32.08 -46.39
CA PHE A 196 -17.03 33.27 -46.38
C PHE A 196 -16.42 34.54 -47.04
N GLN A 197 -15.36 34.39 -47.83
CA GLN A 197 -14.82 35.49 -48.64
C GLN A 197 -15.66 35.71 -49.90
N ASP A 198 -16.03 34.64 -50.60
CA ASP A 198 -16.88 34.70 -51.80
C ASP A 198 -18.38 34.75 -51.44
N ALA A 199 -18.83 35.91 -50.98
CA ALA A 199 -20.23 36.22 -50.71
C ALA A 199 -21.17 35.87 -51.89
N ARG A 200 -20.72 36.03 -53.14
CA ARG A 200 -21.46 35.58 -54.34
C ARG A 200 -21.67 34.07 -54.36
N LYS A 201 -20.61 33.28 -54.11
CA LYS A 201 -20.70 31.80 -54.07
C LYS A 201 -21.60 31.32 -52.95
N PHE A 202 -21.48 31.91 -51.76
CA PHE A 202 -22.36 31.59 -50.62
C PHE A 202 -23.84 31.73 -51.00
N LEU A 203 -24.22 32.86 -51.60
CA LEU A 203 -25.61 33.12 -51.99
C LEU A 203 -26.07 32.31 -53.21
N SER A 204 -25.19 32.04 -54.21
CA SER A 204 -25.54 31.21 -55.37
C SER A 204 -25.70 29.73 -55.02
N ASN A 205 -24.88 29.24 -54.09
CA ASN A 205 -24.87 27.85 -53.63
C ASN A 205 -25.93 27.62 -52.51
N GLY A 206 -26.84 28.58 -52.31
CA GLY A 206 -28.01 28.46 -51.45
C GLY A 206 -27.72 28.60 -49.95
N GLY A 207 -26.71 29.38 -49.56
CA GLY A 207 -26.38 29.70 -48.18
C GLY A 207 -27.56 30.26 -47.38
N GLU A 208 -27.62 29.91 -46.10
CA GLU A 208 -28.77 30.16 -45.21
C GLU A 208 -28.48 31.34 -44.27
N LYS A 209 -29.44 32.24 -44.07
CA LYS A 209 -29.30 33.41 -43.19
C LYS A 209 -29.38 33.03 -41.71
N GLY A 210 -28.70 33.79 -40.85
CA GLY A 210 -28.61 33.56 -39.41
C GLY A 210 -27.23 33.09 -38.95
N ARG A 211 -27.16 32.52 -37.74
CA ARG A 211 -25.94 31.94 -37.16
C ARG A 211 -25.44 30.79 -38.03
N GLN A 212 -24.20 30.80 -38.47
CA GLN A 212 -23.63 29.76 -39.31
C GLN A 212 -23.08 28.59 -38.47
N MET A 213 -23.12 27.38 -39.04
CA MET A 213 -22.40 26.23 -38.48
C MET A 213 -20.89 26.30 -38.76
N GLY A 214 -20.52 26.82 -39.93
CA GLY A 214 -19.12 27.07 -40.28
C GLY A 214 -18.51 28.21 -39.46
N PHE A 215 -17.22 28.11 -39.18
CA PHE A 215 -16.42 29.07 -38.43
C PHE A 215 -15.06 29.27 -39.11
N LEU A 216 -14.36 30.35 -38.76
CA LEU A 216 -13.01 30.64 -39.24
C LEU A 216 -11.99 30.23 -38.17
N THR A 217 -10.86 29.69 -38.62
CA THR A 217 -9.66 29.47 -37.80
C THR A 217 -8.76 30.70 -37.82
N ALA A 218 -7.60 30.64 -37.16
CA ALA A 218 -6.60 31.70 -37.17
C ALA A 218 -6.12 32.03 -38.60
N GLY A 219 -6.23 33.29 -39.02
CA GLY A 219 -5.99 33.69 -40.41
C GLY A 219 -6.31 35.15 -40.70
N THR A 220 -6.22 35.55 -41.98
CA THR A 220 -6.63 36.88 -42.46
C THR A 220 -7.56 36.72 -43.66
N TYR A 221 -8.79 37.19 -43.52
CA TYR A 221 -9.88 36.92 -44.45
C TYR A 221 -10.48 38.23 -45.01
N ARG A 222 -10.78 38.25 -46.31
CA ARG A 222 -11.41 39.38 -47.01
C ARG A 222 -12.93 39.16 -47.09
N ILE A 223 -13.61 39.47 -45.99
CA ILE A 223 -15.03 39.14 -45.80
C ILE A 223 -15.91 40.35 -46.14
N ASN A 224 -17.03 40.12 -46.82
CA ASN A 224 -18.06 41.14 -47.03
C ASN A 224 -18.84 41.35 -45.71
N THR A 225 -18.37 42.29 -44.88
CA THR A 225 -18.93 42.64 -43.56
C THR A 225 -20.42 43.05 -43.59
N ALA A 226 -20.91 43.54 -44.74
CA ALA A 226 -22.31 43.90 -44.91
C ALA A 226 -23.24 42.68 -45.12
N LEU A 227 -22.70 41.53 -45.54
CA LEU A 227 -23.39 40.24 -45.53
C LEU A 227 -23.08 39.43 -44.27
N PHE A 228 -21.81 39.40 -43.85
CA PHE A 228 -21.31 38.52 -42.80
C PHE A 228 -20.81 39.31 -41.58
N ARG A 229 -21.60 39.30 -40.50
CA ARG A 229 -21.14 39.79 -39.20
C ARG A 229 -20.26 38.73 -38.55
N VAL A 230 -18.98 39.03 -38.39
CA VAL A 230 -17.99 38.14 -37.75
C VAL A 230 -17.88 38.46 -36.26
N ILE A 231 -17.95 37.41 -35.44
CA ILE A 231 -17.79 37.45 -33.98
C ILE A 231 -16.43 36.81 -33.63
N MET A 232 -15.64 37.48 -32.80
CA MET A 232 -14.30 37.12 -32.34
C MET A 232 -14.20 37.43 -30.83
N ALA A 233 -13.16 36.98 -30.12
CA ALA A 233 -13.03 37.25 -28.68
C ALA A 233 -13.09 38.76 -28.34
N ALA A 234 -12.55 39.60 -29.24
CA ALA A 234 -12.54 41.06 -29.11
C ALA A 234 -13.94 41.74 -29.18
N ASN A 235 -14.95 41.11 -29.79
CA ASN A 235 -16.31 41.68 -29.90
C ASN A 235 -17.43 40.77 -29.35
N ALA A 236 -17.09 39.60 -28.80
CA ALA A 236 -18.03 38.61 -28.24
C ALA A 236 -19.02 39.23 -27.24
N LYS A 237 -18.54 40.10 -26.34
CA LYS A 237 -19.36 40.79 -25.33
C LYS A 237 -20.47 41.67 -25.92
N ASN A 238 -20.31 42.14 -27.16
CA ASN A 238 -21.30 42.97 -27.86
C ASN A 238 -22.31 42.11 -28.65
N ASN A 239 -22.22 40.78 -28.55
CA ASN A 239 -23.01 39.80 -29.28
C ASN A 239 -23.50 38.66 -28.34
N ASP A 240 -23.68 38.98 -27.05
CA ASP A 240 -24.15 38.07 -25.99
C ASP A 240 -23.27 36.82 -25.77
N MET A 241 -21.97 36.92 -26.02
CA MET A 241 -21.01 35.82 -25.87
C MET A 241 -19.82 36.15 -24.97
N GLN A 242 -19.23 35.12 -24.37
CA GLN A 242 -18.00 35.23 -23.58
C GLN A 242 -16.78 35.16 -24.51
N ALA A 243 -15.70 35.88 -24.18
CA ALA A 243 -14.47 35.89 -24.99
C ALA A 243 -13.76 34.52 -24.94
N GLU A 244 -13.96 33.81 -23.84
CA GLU A 244 -13.45 32.48 -23.52
C GLU A 244 -14.05 31.41 -24.45
N GLN A 245 -15.30 31.58 -24.88
CA GLN A 245 -16.01 30.69 -25.83
C GLN A 245 -15.48 30.81 -27.27
N MET A 246 -14.71 31.87 -27.57
CA MET A 246 -14.13 32.12 -28.90
C MET A 246 -12.69 31.61 -29.02
N ARG A 247 -12.16 30.96 -27.97
CA ARG A 247 -10.81 30.35 -27.98
C ARG A 247 -10.89 28.89 -28.39
N VAL A 248 -9.79 28.38 -28.96
CA VAL A 248 -9.65 26.94 -29.25
C VAL A 248 -9.83 26.17 -27.93
N TYR A 249 -10.79 25.24 -27.91
CA TYR A 249 -11.22 24.59 -26.68
C TYR A 249 -10.20 23.54 -26.25
N SER A 250 -9.65 23.65 -25.03
CA SER A 250 -8.65 22.71 -24.53
C SER A 250 -9.21 21.84 -23.40
N VAL A 251 -9.19 20.52 -23.61
CA VAL A 251 -9.52 19.50 -22.60
C VAL A 251 -8.24 19.15 -21.84
N ALA A 252 -8.26 19.30 -20.51
CA ALA A 252 -7.11 19.03 -19.65
C ALA A 252 -6.68 17.54 -19.69
N SER A 253 -5.39 17.26 -19.45
CA SER A 253 -4.81 15.91 -19.56
C SER A 253 -5.37 14.87 -18.59
N ASP A 254 -5.94 15.31 -17.47
CA ASP A 254 -6.59 14.49 -16.44
C ASP A 254 -8.11 14.35 -16.64
N LYS A 255 -8.66 14.94 -17.70
CA LYS A 255 -10.11 15.08 -17.92
C LYS A 255 -10.58 14.54 -19.25
N VAL A 256 -11.87 14.24 -19.29
CA VAL A 256 -12.62 13.86 -20.48
C VAL A 256 -13.68 14.95 -20.76
N GLY A 257 -13.81 15.34 -22.02
CA GLY A 257 -14.85 16.26 -22.46
C GLY A 257 -16.13 15.50 -22.80
N ILE A 258 -17.18 15.69 -22.01
CA ILE A 258 -18.52 15.16 -22.27
C ILE A 258 -19.23 16.14 -23.20
N VAL A 259 -19.68 15.65 -24.36
CA VAL A 259 -20.21 16.48 -25.45
C VAL A 259 -21.74 16.53 -25.41
N THR A 260 -22.28 17.73 -25.54
CA THR A 260 -23.70 18.00 -25.81
C THR A 260 -23.82 18.82 -27.09
N THR A 261 -24.50 18.27 -28.09
CA THR A 261 -24.83 18.97 -29.35
C THR A 261 -26.13 19.76 -29.18
N LEU A 262 -26.22 20.94 -29.77
CA LEU A 262 -27.41 21.80 -29.69
C LEU A 262 -28.32 21.71 -30.91
N ASP A 263 -27.82 21.15 -32.02
CA ASP A 263 -28.51 21.04 -33.32
C ASP A 263 -28.50 19.59 -33.85
N GLY A 264 -29.43 19.27 -34.77
CA GLY A 264 -29.60 17.93 -35.36
C GLY A 264 -30.90 17.22 -34.97
N LEU A 265 -31.03 15.93 -35.27
CA LEU A 265 -32.26 15.17 -35.03
C LEU A 265 -32.56 15.02 -33.52
N PRO A 266 -33.83 14.93 -33.07
CA PRO A 266 -34.11 14.63 -31.66
C PRO A 266 -33.61 13.24 -31.27
N ILE A 267 -33.17 13.07 -30.02
CA ILE A 267 -32.95 11.73 -29.42
C ILE A 267 -34.32 11.03 -29.30
N PRO A 268 -34.43 9.75 -29.72
CA PRO A 268 -35.67 9.00 -29.64
C PRO A 268 -36.07 8.67 -28.19
N ALA A 269 -37.37 8.52 -27.95
CA ALA A 269 -37.89 8.22 -26.62
C ALA A 269 -37.36 6.88 -26.09
N GLY A 270 -36.71 6.91 -24.91
CA GLY A 270 -36.10 5.74 -24.26
C GLY A 270 -34.57 5.69 -24.32
N GLU A 271 -33.95 6.54 -25.12
CA GLU A 271 -32.51 6.80 -25.13
C GLU A 271 -32.18 8.12 -24.41
N ILE A 272 -30.98 8.24 -23.85
CA ILE A 272 -30.52 9.45 -23.13
C ILE A 272 -29.37 10.19 -23.84
N ALA A 273 -28.84 9.65 -24.94
CA ALA A 273 -27.76 10.24 -25.71
C ALA A 273 -27.89 9.96 -27.21
N GLY A 274 -27.17 10.71 -28.03
CA GLY A 274 -26.96 10.44 -29.45
C GLY A 274 -25.87 9.36 -29.66
N PRO A 275 -26.06 8.41 -30.58
CA PRO A 275 -25.11 7.33 -30.85
C PRO A 275 -23.82 7.89 -31.47
N MET A 276 -22.71 7.18 -31.29
CA MET A 276 -21.44 7.57 -31.91
C MET A 276 -21.52 7.57 -33.45
N ILE A 277 -21.17 8.70 -34.07
CA ILE A 277 -21.18 8.89 -35.53
C ILE A 277 -19.73 8.95 -36.07
N PRO A 278 -19.37 8.23 -37.15
CA PRO A 278 -18.03 8.34 -37.74
C PRO A 278 -17.87 9.56 -38.66
N GLY A 279 -16.62 10.00 -38.91
CA GLY A 279 -16.27 10.87 -40.04
C GLY A 279 -16.42 12.40 -39.88
N HIS A 280 -16.97 12.87 -38.76
CA HIS A 280 -17.15 14.31 -38.47
C HIS A 280 -16.00 14.96 -37.65
N ASP A 281 -14.90 14.24 -37.49
CA ASP A 281 -13.65 14.69 -36.85
C ASP A 281 -13.85 15.40 -35.51
N ASN A 282 -14.30 14.64 -34.50
CA ASN A 282 -14.45 15.09 -33.11
C ASN A 282 -15.27 16.40 -32.99
N PHE A 283 -16.38 16.44 -33.75
CA PHE A 283 -17.34 17.54 -33.83
C PHE A 283 -16.83 18.85 -34.45
N GLN A 284 -15.60 18.91 -34.95
CA GLN A 284 -15.09 20.07 -35.69
C GLN A 284 -15.87 20.27 -37.01
N ASN A 285 -16.28 19.18 -37.67
CA ASN A 285 -17.03 19.21 -38.93
C ASN A 285 -18.53 18.96 -38.71
N GLY A 286 -19.22 19.90 -38.06
CA GLY A 286 -20.63 19.76 -37.68
C GLY A 286 -21.60 19.40 -38.83
N GLN A 287 -21.32 19.85 -40.06
CA GLN A 287 -22.14 19.52 -41.23
C GLN A 287 -22.14 18.01 -41.49
N ARG A 288 -20.97 17.35 -41.43
CA ARG A 288 -20.87 15.89 -41.61
C ARG A 288 -21.55 15.11 -40.49
N PHE A 289 -21.57 15.66 -39.27
CA PHE A 289 -22.32 15.05 -38.16
C PHE A 289 -23.84 15.09 -38.45
N LEU A 290 -24.37 16.23 -38.92
CA LEU A 290 -25.78 16.33 -39.30
C LEU A 290 -26.13 15.45 -40.50
N ASP A 291 -25.32 15.47 -41.56
CA ASP A 291 -25.54 14.71 -42.79
C ASP A 291 -25.54 13.19 -42.55
N ALA A 292 -24.78 12.72 -41.54
CA ALA A 292 -24.73 11.34 -41.10
C ALA A 292 -25.81 10.96 -40.06
N GLY A 293 -26.83 11.80 -39.86
CA GLY A 293 -27.97 11.52 -38.96
C GLY A 293 -27.73 11.86 -37.49
N GLY A 294 -26.73 12.71 -37.20
CA GLY A 294 -26.37 13.14 -35.85
C GLY A 294 -27.52 13.79 -35.08
N ARG A 295 -27.61 13.46 -33.78
CA ARG A 295 -28.72 13.86 -32.90
C ARG A 295 -28.32 15.02 -31.97
N ARG A 296 -29.29 15.86 -31.60
CA ARG A 296 -29.15 16.94 -30.60
C ARG A 296 -29.27 16.39 -29.18
N GLY A 297 -28.47 16.89 -28.26
CA GLY A 297 -28.42 16.48 -26.85
C GLY A 297 -27.07 15.89 -26.45
N LEU A 298 -27.02 15.24 -25.29
CA LEU A 298 -25.86 14.51 -24.80
C LEU A 298 -25.41 13.47 -25.85
N GLN A 299 -24.10 13.27 -26.03
CA GLN A 299 -23.55 12.30 -26.99
C GLN A 299 -22.86 11.13 -26.27
N GLU A 300 -22.85 9.95 -26.90
CA GLU A 300 -22.02 8.82 -26.46
C GLU A 300 -20.53 9.13 -26.59
N GLN A 301 -20.14 9.76 -27.71
CA GLN A 301 -18.75 10.08 -28.00
C GLN A 301 -18.20 11.17 -27.08
N ILE A 302 -17.05 10.86 -26.48
CA ILE A 302 -16.24 11.76 -25.66
C ILE A 302 -15.18 12.49 -26.48
N LEU A 303 -14.73 13.64 -25.97
CA LEU A 303 -13.50 14.30 -26.37
C LEU A 303 -12.36 13.92 -25.43
N LEU A 304 -11.26 13.45 -26.02
CA LEU A 304 -10.01 13.22 -25.30
C LEU A 304 -9.27 14.54 -25.03
N SER A 305 -8.29 14.49 -24.13
CA SER A 305 -7.40 15.60 -23.82
C SER A 305 -6.66 16.10 -25.05
N GLY A 306 -6.64 17.42 -25.26
CA GLY A 306 -6.15 18.05 -26.49
C GLY A 306 -6.81 19.40 -26.75
N SER A 307 -6.53 19.99 -27.91
CA SER A 307 -7.07 21.29 -28.34
C SER A 307 -7.91 21.15 -29.59
N TRP A 308 -9.17 21.59 -29.52
CA TRP A 308 -10.22 21.29 -30.49
C TRP A 308 -10.90 22.58 -30.99
N ASN A 309 -11.10 22.69 -32.31
CA ASN A 309 -11.80 23.84 -32.91
C ASN A 309 -13.32 23.58 -32.90
N LEU A 310 -14.01 23.97 -31.83
CA LEU A 310 -15.42 23.67 -31.61
C LEU A 310 -16.28 24.93 -31.70
N ASN A 311 -17.36 24.88 -32.49
CA ASN A 311 -18.34 25.97 -32.55
C ASN A 311 -19.27 25.91 -31.31
N PRO A 312 -19.24 26.91 -30.39
CA PRO A 312 -20.00 26.89 -29.15
C PRO A 312 -21.53 27.05 -29.33
N TRP A 313 -22.01 27.40 -30.53
CA TRP A 313 -23.45 27.33 -30.85
C TRP A 313 -23.90 25.94 -31.33
N PHE A 314 -22.95 25.07 -31.70
CA PHE A 314 -23.23 23.72 -32.18
C PHE A 314 -22.96 22.68 -31.08
N VAL A 315 -21.86 22.85 -30.33
CA VAL A 315 -21.39 21.91 -29.30
C VAL A 315 -21.01 22.64 -28.02
N GLN A 316 -21.52 22.15 -26.91
CA GLN A 316 -21.09 22.47 -25.55
C GLN A 316 -20.34 21.28 -24.96
N VAL A 317 -19.25 21.55 -24.23
CA VAL A 317 -18.39 20.50 -23.62
C VAL A 317 -18.23 20.74 -22.12
N GLU A 318 -18.61 19.73 -21.33
CA GLU A 318 -18.38 19.65 -19.88
C GLU A 318 -17.08 18.86 -19.61
N GLN A 319 -16.14 19.39 -18.81
CA GLN A 319 -14.92 18.63 -18.46
C GLN A 319 -15.08 17.92 -17.12
N VAL A 320 -15.12 16.59 -17.17
CA VAL A 320 -15.19 15.71 -16.01
C VAL A 320 -13.83 15.02 -15.82
N PRO A 321 -13.33 14.77 -14.59
CA PRO A 321 -12.13 13.97 -14.38
C PRO A 321 -12.29 12.56 -14.98
N MET A 322 -11.22 12.00 -15.52
CA MET A 322 -11.21 10.58 -15.94
C MET A 322 -11.47 9.66 -14.75
N THR A 323 -12.16 8.53 -14.96
CA THR A 323 -12.40 7.58 -13.87
C THR A 323 -11.11 6.85 -13.53
N GLU A 324 -10.68 6.95 -12.28
CA GLU A 324 -9.53 6.22 -11.75
C GLU A 324 -9.98 4.96 -11.03
N ILE A 325 -9.52 3.81 -11.50
CA ILE A 325 -9.75 2.50 -10.89
C ILE A 325 -8.48 2.14 -10.11
N PRO A 326 -8.53 2.06 -8.77
CA PRO A 326 -7.35 1.78 -7.96
C PRO A 326 -6.87 0.33 -8.11
N ILE A 327 -5.59 0.09 -7.80
CA ILE A 327 -5.03 -1.26 -7.77
C ILE A 327 -5.77 -2.14 -6.75
N GLY A 328 -5.97 -3.42 -7.09
CA GLY A 328 -6.77 -4.35 -6.28
C GLY A 328 -8.29 -4.25 -6.48
N TYR A 329 -8.76 -3.40 -7.40
CA TYR A 329 -10.17 -3.29 -7.80
C TYR A 329 -10.32 -3.48 -9.32
N VAL A 330 -11.53 -3.78 -9.77
CA VAL A 330 -11.95 -3.64 -11.18
C VAL A 330 -13.22 -2.80 -11.26
N GLY A 331 -13.37 -2.04 -12.34
CA GLY A 331 -14.57 -1.25 -12.62
C GLY A 331 -15.52 -2.03 -13.51
N VAL A 332 -16.65 -2.47 -12.97
CA VAL A 332 -17.75 -3.03 -13.77
C VAL A 332 -18.56 -1.89 -14.38
N VAL A 333 -18.67 -1.86 -15.71
CA VAL A 333 -19.39 -0.81 -16.44
C VAL A 333 -20.86 -1.19 -16.60
N ILE A 334 -21.74 -0.28 -16.20
CA ILE A 334 -23.19 -0.35 -16.41
C ILE A 334 -23.55 0.76 -17.40
N SER A 335 -23.81 0.39 -18.66
CA SER A 335 -24.16 1.33 -19.73
C SER A 335 -25.67 1.50 -19.86
N PHE A 336 -26.16 2.75 -19.82
CA PHE A 336 -27.57 3.08 -20.04
C PHE A 336 -27.93 3.30 -21.51
N VAL A 337 -26.93 3.26 -22.40
CA VAL A 337 -26.97 3.56 -23.84
C VAL A 337 -26.20 2.52 -24.66
N GLY A 338 -26.14 2.67 -25.98
CA GLY A 338 -25.63 1.67 -26.91
C GLY A 338 -26.72 0.84 -27.57
N GLN A 339 -26.29 -0.13 -28.39
CA GLN A 339 -27.19 -0.95 -29.21
C GLN A 339 -28.08 -1.89 -28.37
N SER A 340 -29.14 -2.40 -29.01
CA SER A 340 -30.10 -3.34 -28.41
C SER A 340 -29.39 -4.57 -27.84
N GLN A 341 -29.74 -4.95 -26.62
CA GLN A 341 -29.17 -6.09 -25.89
C GLN A 341 -29.02 -7.35 -26.76
N GLU A 342 -27.77 -7.71 -27.06
CA GLU A 342 -27.38 -9.06 -27.45
C GLU A 342 -26.79 -9.73 -26.20
N ASP A 343 -27.50 -10.71 -25.65
CA ASP A 343 -27.10 -11.40 -24.43
C ASP A 343 -25.96 -12.38 -24.71
N VAL A 344 -24.79 -12.11 -24.13
CA VAL A 344 -23.60 -12.97 -24.22
C VAL A 344 -23.37 -13.81 -22.97
N SER A 345 -24.28 -13.76 -21.98
CA SER A 345 -24.17 -14.53 -20.73
C SER A 345 -24.29 -16.05 -20.96
N GLY A 346 -24.95 -16.44 -22.04
CA GLY A 346 -25.21 -17.83 -22.41
C GLY A 346 -26.33 -18.48 -21.58
N ALA A 347 -26.93 -19.54 -22.13
CA ALA A 347 -28.17 -20.15 -21.61
C ALA A 347 -28.11 -20.75 -20.19
N ALA A 348 -26.98 -20.65 -19.50
CA ALA A 348 -26.81 -21.04 -18.09
C ALA A 348 -27.03 -19.88 -17.11
N PHE A 349 -26.97 -18.61 -17.55
CA PHE A 349 -27.11 -17.44 -16.70
C PHE A 349 -28.48 -16.79 -16.92
N THR A 350 -29.33 -16.82 -15.89
CA THR A 350 -30.72 -16.36 -15.95
C THR A 350 -30.98 -15.06 -15.17
N HIS A 351 -29.93 -14.39 -14.69
CA HIS A 351 -30.02 -13.31 -13.70
C HIS A 351 -29.54 -11.95 -14.26
N GLY A 352 -30.16 -11.53 -15.35
CA GLY A 352 -29.78 -10.35 -16.13
C GLY A 352 -28.94 -10.70 -17.36
N ASN A 353 -28.74 -9.72 -18.24
CA ASN A 353 -28.04 -9.89 -19.51
C ASN A 353 -26.70 -9.14 -19.44
N LEU A 354 -25.60 -9.89 -19.45
CA LEU A 354 -24.29 -9.34 -19.75
C LEU A 354 -24.20 -9.08 -21.27
N VAL A 355 -23.60 -7.96 -21.63
CA VAL A 355 -23.50 -7.49 -23.02
C VAL A 355 -22.06 -7.14 -23.39
N ASN A 356 -21.78 -7.10 -24.70
CA ASN A 356 -20.50 -6.60 -25.21
C ASN A 356 -20.34 -5.09 -24.97
N SER A 357 -19.10 -4.59 -24.99
CA SER A 357 -18.87 -3.14 -24.93
C SER A 357 -19.63 -2.41 -26.06
N GLY A 358 -20.10 -1.19 -25.78
CA GLY A 358 -20.95 -0.41 -26.70
C GLY A 358 -22.42 -0.84 -26.77
N HIS A 359 -22.84 -1.82 -25.96
CA HIS A 359 -24.26 -2.19 -25.80
C HIS A 359 -24.82 -1.70 -24.47
N LYS A 360 -26.16 -1.62 -24.39
CA LYS A 360 -26.90 -1.24 -23.18
C LYS A 360 -27.06 -2.43 -22.24
N GLY A 361 -26.52 -2.31 -21.02
CA GLY A 361 -26.46 -3.40 -20.04
C GLY A 361 -25.18 -3.36 -19.19
N VAL A 362 -24.89 -4.47 -18.50
CA VAL A 362 -23.63 -4.67 -17.77
C VAL A 362 -22.60 -5.27 -18.73
N TRP A 363 -21.42 -4.67 -18.85
CA TRP A 363 -20.39 -5.15 -19.78
C TRP A 363 -19.70 -6.41 -19.26
N ILE A 364 -19.58 -7.43 -20.12
CA ILE A 364 -18.90 -8.70 -19.81
C ILE A 364 -17.40 -8.52 -19.56
N GLU A 365 -16.76 -7.52 -20.19
CA GLU A 365 -15.35 -7.19 -19.95
C GLU A 365 -15.24 -6.07 -18.90
N PRO A 366 -14.61 -6.34 -17.74
CA PRO A 366 -14.41 -5.35 -16.68
C PRO A 366 -13.22 -4.44 -17.02
N LEU A 367 -13.23 -3.23 -16.46
CA LEU A 367 -12.10 -2.31 -16.57
C LEU A 367 -11.04 -2.61 -15.50
N TYR A 368 -9.82 -2.89 -15.95
CA TYR A 368 -8.65 -3.09 -15.10
C TYR A 368 -8.15 -1.78 -14.45
N PRO A 369 -7.35 -1.84 -13.36
CA PRO A 369 -6.76 -0.67 -12.72
C PRO A 369 -6.08 0.30 -13.69
N GLY A 370 -6.33 1.60 -13.52
CA GLY A 370 -5.86 2.66 -14.42
C GLY A 370 -6.80 3.86 -14.49
N LYS A 371 -6.49 4.82 -15.36
CA LYS A 371 -7.36 5.97 -15.65
C LYS A 371 -8.05 5.76 -17.00
N HIS A 372 -9.38 5.78 -16.98
CA HIS A 372 -10.22 5.50 -18.15
C HIS A 372 -11.05 6.74 -18.52
N PRO A 373 -10.99 7.21 -19.79
CA PRO A 373 -11.82 8.32 -20.24
C PRO A 373 -13.24 7.80 -20.54
N ILE A 374 -14.17 8.01 -19.61
CA ILE A 374 -15.54 7.46 -19.68
C ILE A 374 -16.56 8.57 -19.41
N ASN A 375 -17.67 8.53 -20.14
CA ASN A 375 -18.77 9.47 -20.00
C ASN A 375 -19.68 9.10 -18.81
N SER A 376 -19.42 9.71 -17.66
CA SER A 376 -20.16 9.49 -16.41
C SER A 376 -21.63 9.93 -16.43
N ARG A 377 -22.10 10.57 -17.51
CA ARG A 377 -23.53 10.91 -17.71
C ARG A 377 -24.34 9.76 -18.33
N ILE A 378 -23.69 8.78 -18.96
CA ILE A 378 -24.34 7.63 -19.64
C ILE A 378 -23.92 6.25 -19.11
N MET A 379 -22.83 6.19 -18.34
CA MET A 379 -22.29 4.96 -17.77
C MET A 379 -22.05 5.14 -16.27
N LYS A 380 -22.51 4.18 -15.47
CA LYS A 380 -22.09 4.03 -14.06
C LYS A 380 -20.97 3.00 -13.99
N ILE A 381 -20.03 3.18 -13.06
CA ILE A 381 -18.93 2.24 -12.82
C ILE A 381 -19.01 1.80 -11.36
N GLU A 382 -19.19 0.50 -11.13
CA GLU A 382 -19.11 -0.11 -9.80
C GLU A 382 -17.69 -0.63 -9.56
N LEU A 383 -17.08 -0.24 -8.43
CA LEU A 383 -15.76 -0.71 -8.05
C LEU A 383 -15.87 -2.00 -7.23
N VAL A 384 -15.40 -3.11 -7.80
CA VAL A 384 -15.40 -4.43 -7.15
C VAL A 384 -13.98 -4.77 -6.72
N PRO A 385 -13.72 -5.08 -5.43
CA PRO A 385 -12.40 -5.52 -4.98
C PRO A 385 -12.09 -6.91 -5.54
N THR A 386 -10.91 -7.05 -6.15
CA THR A 386 -10.33 -8.34 -6.56
C THR A 386 -9.30 -8.86 -5.56
N THR A 387 -8.94 -8.08 -4.55
CA THR A 387 -8.28 -8.57 -3.34
C THR A 387 -9.22 -9.47 -2.52
N ASN A 388 -8.66 -10.36 -1.72
CA ASN A 388 -9.43 -11.04 -0.67
C ASN A 388 -10.00 -9.97 0.28
N ILE A 389 -11.28 -10.05 0.60
CA ILE A 389 -11.92 -9.22 1.63
C ILE A 389 -12.41 -10.11 2.77
N VAL A 390 -12.24 -9.60 4.00
CA VAL A 390 -12.75 -10.21 5.23
C VAL A 390 -14.03 -9.46 5.61
N LEU A 391 -15.06 -10.22 6.00
CA LEU A 391 -16.35 -9.71 6.46
C LEU A 391 -16.62 -10.30 7.84
N ASN A 392 -16.83 -9.45 8.85
CA ASN A 392 -16.97 -9.87 10.25
C ASN A 392 -18.41 -9.69 10.73
N TRP A 393 -19.05 -10.77 11.17
CA TRP A 393 -20.29 -10.75 11.94
C TRP A 393 -19.95 -10.51 13.41
N SER A 394 -19.64 -9.25 13.74
CA SER A 394 -19.22 -8.80 15.07
C SER A 394 -19.44 -7.30 15.23
N SER A 395 -19.33 -6.77 16.44
CA SER A 395 -19.37 -5.31 16.68
C SER A 395 -18.12 -4.53 16.22
N ARG A 396 -17.19 -5.18 15.51
CA ARG A 396 -15.95 -4.60 14.98
C ARG A 396 -16.03 -4.46 13.46
N THR A 397 -15.95 -3.22 12.98
CA THR A 397 -15.90 -2.91 11.54
C THR A 397 -14.46 -2.81 11.02
N GLU A 398 -14.22 -3.33 9.83
CA GLU A 398 -12.93 -3.30 9.15
C GLU A 398 -12.81 -2.18 8.09
N ARG A 399 -11.61 -2.05 7.50
CA ARG A 399 -11.23 -0.96 6.59
C ARG A 399 -12.08 -0.84 5.31
N HIS A 400 -12.84 -1.87 4.97
CA HIS A 400 -13.65 -1.93 3.76
C HIS A 400 -15.10 -1.50 3.97
N SER A 401 -15.55 -1.32 5.21
CA SER A 401 -16.89 -0.85 5.62
C SER A 401 -18.11 -1.67 5.12
N TYR A 402 -17.93 -2.67 4.27
CA TYR A 402 -19.00 -3.56 3.82
C TYR A 402 -19.64 -4.37 4.96
N ASP A 403 -18.92 -4.51 6.08
CA ASP A 403 -19.34 -5.17 7.31
C ASP A 403 -20.10 -4.26 8.29
N ALA A 404 -20.31 -2.98 7.97
CA ALA A 404 -20.92 -2.00 8.87
C ALA A 404 -22.37 -2.33 9.33
N ASN A 405 -23.07 -3.21 8.62
CA ASN A 405 -24.42 -3.68 8.97
C ASN A 405 -24.40 -5.03 9.73
N LEU A 406 -23.26 -5.73 9.80
CA LEU A 406 -23.18 -7.12 10.26
C LEU A 406 -23.04 -7.24 11.78
N ALA A 407 -24.09 -7.71 12.45
CA ALA A 407 -24.07 -8.00 13.88
C ALA A 407 -23.51 -9.41 14.19
N SER A 408 -23.08 -9.63 15.43
CA SER A 408 -22.83 -10.98 15.98
C SER A 408 -24.09 -11.83 15.94
N LEU A 409 -23.95 -13.12 15.60
CA LEU A 409 -25.09 -13.99 15.37
C LEU A 409 -25.52 -14.69 16.67
N THR A 410 -26.59 -14.19 17.30
CA THR A 410 -27.28 -14.93 18.36
C THR A 410 -27.91 -16.20 17.77
N VAL A 411 -27.44 -17.36 18.22
CA VAL A 411 -27.96 -18.68 17.84
C VAL A 411 -28.55 -19.39 19.05
N ARG A 412 -29.34 -20.45 18.81
CA ARG A 412 -29.92 -21.28 19.86
C ARG A 412 -29.50 -22.74 19.68
N SER A 413 -29.00 -23.34 20.76
CA SER A 413 -28.53 -24.72 20.78
C SER A 413 -29.65 -25.75 20.92
N ARG A 414 -29.32 -27.02 20.65
CA ARG A 414 -30.21 -28.18 20.88
C ARG A 414 -30.66 -28.33 22.34
N ASP A 415 -29.77 -28.03 23.29
CA ASP A 415 -30.06 -27.99 24.73
C ASP A 415 -30.80 -26.70 25.16
N GLY A 416 -31.14 -25.84 24.20
CA GLY A 416 -32.13 -24.77 24.34
C GLY A 416 -31.58 -23.43 24.81
N PHE A 417 -30.27 -23.34 25.08
CA PHE A 417 -29.57 -22.11 25.44
C PHE A 417 -29.39 -21.21 24.22
N ALA A 418 -29.38 -19.90 24.45
CA ALA A 418 -28.90 -18.92 23.47
C ALA A 418 -27.42 -18.61 23.74
N PHE A 419 -26.64 -18.43 22.69
CA PHE A 419 -25.26 -17.93 22.77
C PHE A 419 -24.95 -17.08 21.53
N ASP A 420 -24.04 -16.12 21.69
CA ASP A 420 -23.58 -15.28 20.59
C ASP A 420 -22.34 -15.87 19.93
N LEU A 421 -22.35 -15.83 18.59
CA LEU A 421 -21.32 -16.37 17.72
C LEU A 421 -20.75 -15.25 16.85
N GLU A 422 -19.45 -15.00 16.96
CA GLU A 422 -18.72 -14.21 15.97
C GLU A 422 -18.32 -15.12 14.79
N VAL A 423 -18.40 -14.59 13.56
CA VAL A 423 -17.98 -15.29 12.33
C VAL A 423 -17.20 -14.32 11.45
N ALA A 424 -16.11 -14.77 10.85
CA ALA A 424 -15.39 -14.01 9.82
C ALA A 424 -15.38 -14.81 8.50
N GLN A 425 -15.97 -14.25 7.45
CA GLN A 425 -15.94 -14.84 6.10
C GLN A 425 -14.84 -14.19 5.27
N ILE A 426 -13.97 -15.01 4.66
CA ILE A 426 -13.03 -14.55 3.64
C ILE A 426 -13.61 -14.90 2.26
N ILE A 427 -13.83 -13.88 1.42
CA ILE A 427 -14.24 -14.04 0.02
C ILE A 427 -13.28 -13.36 -0.94
N HIS A 428 -13.30 -13.84 -2.18
CA HIS A 428 -12.63 -13.24 -3.33
C HIS A 428 -13.61 -13.22 -4.52
N VAL A 429 -13.58 -12.13 -5.28
CA VAL A 429 -14.30 -12.01 -6.55
C VAL A 429 -13.27 -11.93 -7.66
N GLY A 430 -13.30 -12.92 -8.57
CA GLY A 430 -12.44 -12.95 -9.73
C GLY A 430 -12.77 -11.79 -10.68
N ALA A 431 -11.76 -11.19 -11.32
CA ALA A 431 -11.98 -10.05 -12.22
C ALA A 431 -13.04 -10.35 -13.30
N LEU A 432 -12.96 -11.52 -13.93
CA LEU A 432 -13.89 -11.99 -14.99
C LEU A 432 -15.29 -12.38 -14.45
N ASP A 433 -15.43 -12.57 -13.14
CA ASP A 433 -16.69 -12.93 -12.49
C ASP A 433 -17.42 -11.70 -11.92
N ALA A 434 -16.69 -10.63 -11.59
CA ALA A 434 -17.24 -9.38 -11.05
C ALA A 434 -18.41 -8.80 -11.87
N PRO A 435 -18.41 -8.79 -13.23
CA PRO A 435 -19.58 -8.37 -14.00
C PRO A 435 -20.83 -9.23 -13.77
N LYS A 436 -20.68 -10.55 -13.58
CA LYS A 436 -21.81 -11.46 -13.32
C LYS A 436 -22.39 -11.21 -11.94
N VAL A 437 -21.52 -11.02 -10.94
CA VAL A 437 -21.91 -10.65 -9.57
C VAL A 437 -22.72 -9.35 -9.59
N ILE A 438 -22.21 -8.31 -10.24
CA ILE A 438 -22.90 -7.01 -10.32
C ILE A 438 -24.18 -7.08 -11.17
N SER A 439 -24.24 -7.87 -12.24
CA SER A 439 -25.51 -8.13 -12.97
C SER A 439 -26.57 -8.79 -12.07
N ARG A 440 -26.15 -9.68 -11.17
CA ARG A 440 -27.04 -10.51 -10.34
C ARG A 440 -27.53 -9.80 -9.07
N VAL A 441 -26.68 -9.01 -8.40
CA VAL A 441 -27.02 -8.36 -7.12
C VAL A 441 -26.99 -6.83 -7.17
N GLY A 442 -26.48 -6.22 -8.24
CA GLY A 442 -26.47 -4.76 -8.47
C GLY A 442 -25.35 -3.98 -7.78
N SER A 443 -24.87 -4.42 -6.61
CA SER A 443 -23.73 -3.81 -5.91
C SER A 443 -22.99 -4.82 -5.02
N MET A 444 -21.77 -4.47 -4.59
CA MET A 444 -21.01 -5.27 -3.61
C MET A 444 -21.71 -5.29 -2.24
N GLN A 445 -22.35 -4.21 -1.80
CA GLN A 445 -23.08 -4.19 -0.53
C GLN A 445 -24.29 -5.12 -0.57
N ASN A 446 -25.03 -5.14 -1.69
CA ASN A 446 -26.19 -6.01 -1.84
C ASN A 446 -25.80 -7.51 -1.80
N LEU A 447 -24.60 -7.85 -2.29
CA LEU A 447 -24.04 -9.21 -2.15
C LEU A 447 -23.81 -9.57 -0.66
N VAL A 448 -23.40 -8.60 0.17
CA VAL A 448 -23.27 -8.81 1.62
C VAL A 448 -24.65 -8.94 2.27
N ASP A 449 -25.47 -7.90 2.18
CA ASP A 449 -26.73 -7.73 2.92
C ASP A 449 -27.85 -8.70 2.46
N HIS A 450 -27.80 -9.24 1.24
CA HIS A 450 -28.89 -10.05 0.67
C HIS A 450 -28.49 -11.47 0.23
N VAL A 451 -27.20 -11.81 0.26
CA VAL A 451 -26.72 -13.16 -0.08
C VAL A 451 -25.86 -13.73 1.04
N LEU A 452 -24.79 -13.05 1.44
CA LEU A 452 -23.84 -13.56 2.44
C LEU A 452 -24.47 -13.62 3.83
N GLU A 453 -25.05 -12.52 4.35
CA GLU A 453 -25.65 -12.49 5.67
C GLU A 453 -26.78 -13.54 5.83
N PRO A 454 -27.78 -13.65 4.92
CA PRO A 454 -28.80 -14.68 5.03
C PRO A 454 -28.24 -16.11 4.92
N THR A 455 -27.26 -16.35 4.06
CA THR A 455 -26.68 -17.70 3.86
C THR A 455 -25.92 -18.15 5.11
N ILE A 456 -25.03 -17.29 5.63
CA ILE A 456 -24.19 -17.57 6.80
C ILE A 456 -25.05 -17.65 8.07
N GLY A 457 -25.98 -16.69 8.24
CA GLY A 457 -26.92 -16.67 9.35
C GLY A 457 -27.82 -17.91 9.40
N ASN A 458 -28.34 -18.37 8.25
CA ASN A 458 -29.14 -19.60 8.19
C ASN A 458 -28.31 -20.85 8.46
N TYR A 459 -27.09 -20.96 7.92
CA TYR A 459 -26.21 -22.10 8.19
C TYR A 459 -25.94 -22.25 9.69
N PHE A 460 -25.47 -21.20 10.36
CA PHE A 460 -25.09 -21.29 11.77
C PHE A 460 -26.31 -21.42 12.70
N ARG A 461 -27.46 -20.81 12.36
CA ARG A 461 -28.73 -21.03 13.10
C ARG A 461 -29.22 -22.47 13.00
N ASN A 462 -29.04 -23.13 11.87
CA ASN A 462 -29.41 -24.54 11.70
C ASN A 462 -28.40 -25.46 12.41
N SER A 463 -27.10 -25.26 12.14
CA SER A 463 -26.01 -26.02 12.77
C SER A 463 -26.09 -25.99 14.31
N ALA A 464 -26.41 -24.84 14.92
CA ALA A 464 -26.59 -24.76 16.37
C ALA A 464 -27.75 -25.65 16.89
N GLN A 465 -28.83 -25.85 16.14
CA GLN A 465 -30.00 -26.62 16.59
C GLN A 465 -29.73 -28.14 16.68
N ASP A 466 -28.72 -28.66 15.99
CA ASP A 466 -28.38 -30.09 16.00
C ASP A 466 -27.48 -30.51 17.19
N TYR A 467 -26.71 -29.56 17.74
CA TYR A 467 -25.65 -29.81 18.75
C TYR A 467 -25.89 -29.06 20.08
N THR A 468 -25.25 -29.52 21.16
CA THR A 468 -25.22 -28.74 22.41
C THR A 468 -24.17 -27.63 22.32
N VAL A 469 -24.29 -26.59 23.18
CA VAL A 469 -23.28 -25.51 23.26
C VAL A 469 -21.87 -26.07 23.51
N LEU A 470 -21.78 -27.14 24.31
CA LEU A 470 -20.51 -27.74 24.75
C LEU A 470 -19.86 -28.59 23.65
N ASP A 471 -20.65 -29.29 22.85
CA ASP A 471 -20.17 -30.01 21.66
C ASP A 471 -19.70 -29.01 20.59
N PHE A 472 -20.45 -27.91 20.39
CA PHE A 472 -20.13 -26.86 19.44
C PHE A 472 -18.82 -26.13 19.79
N LEU A 473 -18.59 -25.85 21.08
CA LEU A 473 -17.31 -25.32 21.59
C LEU A 473 -16.14 -26.29 21.37
N THR A 474 -16.35 -27.59 21.61
CA THR A 474 -15.30 -28.62 21.59
C THR A 474 -14.91 -29.02 20.16
N ALA A 475 -15.89 -29.17 19.27
CA ALA A 475 -15.71 -29.58 17.87
C ALA A 475 -15.58 -28.39 16.89
N ARG A 476 -15.15 -27.21 17.38
CA ARG A 476 -15.08 -25.96 16.61
C ARG A 476 -14.38 -26.10 15.26
N SER A 477 -13.24 -26.82 15.22
CA SER A 477 -12.48 -27.04 13.98
C SER A 477 -13.29 -27.78 12.91
N ASP A 478 -14.04 -28.80 13.32
CA ASP A 478 -14.86 -29.62 12.43
C ASP A 478 -16.07 -28.82 11.92
N ARG A 479 -16.74 -28.08 12.82
CA ARG A 479 -17.83 -27.15 12.46
C ARG A 479 -17.36 -26.06 11.50
N GLN A 480 -16.13 -25.59 11.66
CA GLN A 480 -15.55 -24.58 10.77
C GLN A 480 -15.28 -25.15 9.37
N ALA A 481 -14.76 -26.37 9.26
CA ALA A 481 -14.55 -27.04 7.97
C ALA A 481 -15.89 -27.32 7.24
N GLU A 482 -16.90 -27.81 7.98
CA GLU A 482 -18.27 -28.04 7.49
C GLU A 482 -18.92 -26.72 7.01
N ALA A 483 -18.80 -25.64 7.78
CA ALA A 483 -19.28 -24.30 7.41
C ALA A 483 -18.61 -23.81 6.12
N ALA A 484 -17.28 -23.92 6.06
CA ALA A 484 -16.52 -23.49 4.90
C ALA A 484 -16.87 -24.30 3.64
N GLU A 485 -17.21 -25.59 3.74
CA GLU A 485 -17.69 -26.36 2.59
C GLU A 485 -19.12 -25.96 2.17
N TYR A 486 -20.06 -25.85 3.12
CA TYR A 486 -21.44 -25.44 2.84
C TYR A 486 -21.53 -24.04 2.21
N ILE A 487 -20.87 -23.05 2.82
CA ILE A 487 -20.89 -21.66 2.36
C ILE A 487 -20.17 -21.53 1.00
N ARG A 488 -19.10 -22.30 0.77
CA ARG A 488 -18.42 -22.38 -0.54
C ARG A 488 -19.29 -23.04 -1.61
N ALA A 489 -20.13 -24.01 -1.27
CA ALA A 489 -21.10 -24.58 -2.20
C ALA A 489 -22.19 -23.57 -2.56
N ALA A 490 -22.72 -22.83 -1.57
CA ALA A 490 -23.75 -21.80 -1.78
C ALA A 490 -23.24 -20.61 -2.62
N LEU A 491 -22.08 -20.03 -2.29
CA LEU A 491 -21.57 -18.82 -2.95
C LEU A 491 -21.09 -19.05 -4.39
N ARG A 492 -20.71 -20.28 -4.77
CA ARG A 492 -20.47 -20.66 -6.17
C ARG A 492 -21.66 -20.37 -7.07
N ALA A 493 -22.90 -20.49 -6.56
CA ALA A 493 -24.10 -20.19 -7.35
C ALA A 493 -24.26 -18.71 -7.72
N TYR A 494 -23.47 -17.83 -7.08
CA TYR A 494 -23.43 -16.37 -7.29
C TYR A 494 -22.13 -15.90 -7.98
N ASP A 495 -21.29 -16.82 -8.48
CA ASP A 495 -19.98 -16.55 -9.06
C ASP A 495 -18.95 -15.95 -8.06
N VAL A 496 -19.15 -16.17 -6.74
CA VAL A 496 -18.26 -15.67 -5.66
C VAL A 496 -17.43 -16.82 -5.07
N GLN A 497 -16.13 -16.56 -4.84
CA GLN A 497 -15.22 -17.57 -4.30
C GLN A 497 -15.07 -17.43 -2.78
N ALA A 498 -15.64 -18.38 -2.03
CA ALA A 498 -15.40 -18.48 -0.59
C ALA A 498 -14.04 -19.16 -0.34
N ILE A 499 -13.08 -18.39 0.19
CA ILE A 499 -11.74 -18.90 0.50
C ILE A 499 -11.81 -19.72 1.77
N ASP A 500 -12.21 -19.10 2.88
CA ASP A 500 -12.33 -19.74 4.18
C ASP A 500 -13.42 -19.07 5.03
N THR A 501 -14.00 -19.82 5.96
CA THR A 501 -14.97 -19.33 6.95
C THR A 501 -14.37 -19.59 8.31
N LEU A 502 -14.15 -18.55 9.11
CA LEU A 502 -13.57 -18.65 10.44
C LEU A 502 -14.66 -18.46 11.49
N ILE A 503 -14.70 -19.33 12.49
CA ILE A 503 -15.49 -19.09 13.71
C ILE A 503 -14.64 -18.19 14.62
N GLY A 504 -15.24 -17.12 15.17
CA GLY A 504 -14.60 -16.12 16.02
C GLY A 504 -14.63 -16.48 17.51
N ASP A 505 -14.97 -15.55 18.39
CA ASP A 505 -15.32 -15.90 19.77
C ASP A 505 -16.71 -16.57 19.86
N ILE A 506 -16.91 -17.36 20.91
CA ILE A 506 -18.18 -18.02 21.24
C ILE A 506 -18.47 -17.69 22.70
N GLN A 507 -19.59 -17.02 22.98
CA GLN A 507 -19.91 -16.54 24.33
C GLN A 507 -21.02 -17.39 24.98
N PRO A 508 -20.68 -18.52 25.65
CA PRO A 508 -21.65 -19.35 26.33
C PRO A 508 -22.19 -18.68 27.61
N PRO A 509 -23.44 -18.98 28.02
CA PRO A 509 -23.96 -18.57 29.32
C PRO A 509 -23.05 -19.03 30.48
N ALA A 510 -22.70 -18.09 31.37
CA ALA A 510 -21.76 -18.34 32.48
C ALA A 510 -22.16 -19.50 33.41
N SER A 511 -23.46 -19.79 33.53
CA SER A 511 -23.99 -20.93 34.29
C SER A 511 -23.51 -22.29 33.77
N LEU A 512 -23.36 -22.46 32.45
CA LEU A 512 -22.79 -23.69 31.88
C LEU A 512 -21.31 -23.82 32.24
N MET A 513 -20.53 -22.74 32.11
CA MET A 513 -19.11 -22.73 32.42
C MET A 513 -18.82 -23.05 33.89
N GLN A 514 -19.67 -22.61 34.82
CA GLN A 514 -19.59 -23.01 36.22
C GLN A 514 -19.75 -24.53 36.38
N THR A 515 -20.82 -25.12 35.84
CA THR A 515 -21.06 -26.59 35.96
C THR A 515 -20.00 -27.45 35.25
N GLN A 516 -19.42 -26.96 34.15
CA GLN A 516 -18.25 -27.58 33.50
C GLN A 516 -17.01 -27.54 34.41
N THR A 517 -16.74 -26.38 35.00
CA THR A 517 -15.60 -26.18 35.90
C THR A 517 -15.73 -27.06 37.14
N ASP A 518 -16.90 -27.07 37.79
CA ASP A 518 -17.20 -27.91 38.96
C ASP A 518 -17.05 -29.41 38.64
N ARG A 519 -17.57 -29.85 37.47
CA ARG A 519 -17.42 -31.23 37.00
C ARG A 519 -15.96 -31.60 36.76
N LYS A 520 -15.18 -30.72 36.13
CA LYS A 520 -13.77 -30.96 35.83
C LYS A 520 -12.92 -30.99 37.10
N ILE A 521 -13.19 -30.10 38.06
CA ILE A 521 -12.61 -30.13 39.41
C ILE A 521 -12.92 -31.47 40.09
N ALA A 522 -14.18 -31.93 40.06
CA ALA A 522 -14.58 -33.21 40.65
C ALA A 522 -13.89 -34.42 40.00
N GLU A 523 -13.65 -34.41 38.69
CA GLU A 523 -12.88 -35.47 38.00
C GLU A 523 -11.42 -35.52 38.45
N GLU A 524 -10.72 -34.38 38.49
CA GLU A 524 -9.32 -34.34 38.90
C GLU A 524 -9.16 -34.57 40.41
N GLN A 525 -10.13 -34.15 41.24
CA GLN A 525 -10.24 -34.56 42.64
C GLN A 525 -10.42 -36.09 42.77
N ARG A 526 -11.30 -36.72 41.99
CA ARG A 526 -11.50 -38.18 42.01
C ARG A 526 -10.19 -38.93 41.69
N LYS A 527 -9.47 -38.52 40.63
CA LYS A 527 -8.15 -39.09 40.32
C LYS A 527 -7.16 -38.90 41.47
N THR A 528 -7.17 -37.72 42.10
CA THR A 528 -6.30 -37.42 43.24
C THR A 528 -6.60 -38.34 44.42
N TYR A 529 -7.87 -38.58 44.76
CA TYR A 529 -8.27 -39.53 45.81
C TYR A 529 -7.94 -40.98 45.45
N GLU A 530 -8.09 -41.38 44.19
CA GLU A 530 -7.73 -42.72 43.69
C GLU A 530 -6.22 -42.98 43.82
N VAL A 531 -5.38 -42.04 43.37
CA VAL A 531 -3.92 -42.09 43.53
C VAL A 531 -3.51 -42.09 45.01
N GLN A 532 -4.16 -41.27 45.85
CA GLN A 532 -3.94 -41.29 47.30
C GLN A 532 -4.32 -42.65 47.92
N GLN A 533 -5.43 -43.25 47.51
CA GLN A 533 -5.88 -44.54 48.03
C GLN A 533 -4.92 -45.67 47.64
N VAL A 534 -4.44 -45.69 46.39
CA VAL A 534 -3.40 -46.64 45.91
C VAL A 534 -2.08 -46.44 46.67
N ALA A 535 -1.66 -45.19 46.91
CA ALA A 535 -0.46 -44.90 47.69
C ALA A 535 -0.59 -45.37 49.16
N GLN A 536 -1.78 -45.24 49.76
CA GLN A 536 -2.04 -45.69 51.13
C GLN A 536 -2.12 -47.23 51.24
N THR A 537 -2.76 -47.92 50.28
CA THR A 537 -2.78 -49.40 50.30
C THR A 537 -1.39 -49.98 50.04
N GLN A 538 -0.60 -49.41 49.12
CA GLN A 538 0.80 -49.81 48.93
C GLN A 538 1.64 -49.57 50.19
N ARG A 539 1.41 -48.46 50.92
CA ARG A 539 2.08 -48.18 52.19
C ARG A 539 1.67 -49.18 53.29
N GLN A 540 0.40 -49.57 53.36
CA GLN A 540 -0.08 -50.60 54.30
C GLN A 540 0.51 -51.97 54.00
N LEU A 541 0.64 -52.34 52.72
CA LEU A 541 1.32 -53.57 52.30
C LEU A 541 2.79 -53.56 52.72
N LEU A 542 3.54 -52.49 52.41
CA LEU A 542 4.95 -52.36 52.80
C LEU A 542 5.14 -52.45 54.32
N VAL A 543 4.31 -51.76 55.12
CA VAL A 543 4.39 -51.83 56.60
C VAL A 543 4.06 -53.23 57.12
N ARG A 544 3.14 -53.95 56.48
CA ARG A 544 2.82 -55.34 56.83
C ARG A 544 3.96 -56.29 56.47
N GLU A 545 4.62 -56.08 55.34
CA GLU A 545 5.78 -56.88 54.90
C GLU A 545 7.00 -56.64 55.80
N THR A 546 7.31 -55.39 56.16
CA THR A 546 8.38 -55.10 57.13
C THR A 546 8.09 -55.70 58.50
N ALA A 547 6.85 -55.58 59.00
CA ALA A 547 6.50 -56.17 60.29
C ALA A 547 6.60 -57.71 60.30
N LEU A 548 6.32 -58.39 59.18
CA LEU A 548 6.55 -59.83 59.05
C LEU A 548 8.04 -60.18 58.99
N ALA A 549 8.86 -59.36 58.34
CA ALA A 549 10.32 -59.53 58.33
C ALA A 549 10.94 -59.32 59.72
N ASP A 550 10.48 -58.30 60.47
CA ASP A 550 10.92 -58.04 61.85
C ASP A 550 10.58 -59.22 62.77
N ILE A 551 9.37 -59.78 62.68
CA ILE A 551 8.96 -60.99 63.43
C ILE A 551 9.82 -62.21 63.07
N GLN A 552 10.15 -62.40 61.79
CA GLN A 552 11.06 -63.48 61.36
C GLN A 552 12.48 -63.27 61.91
N GLN A 553 12.99 -62.03 61.90
CA GLN A 553 14.30 -61.69 62.45
C GLN A 553 14.36 -61.91 63.97
N GLU A 554 13.29 -61.57 64.71
CA GLU A 554 13.20 -61.83 66.16
C GLU A 554 13.07 -63.32 66.48
N MET A 555 12.30 -64.08 65.68
CA MET A 555 12.19 -65.54 65.80
C MET A 555 13.56 -66.24 65.60
N VAL A 556 14.26 -65.95 64.51
CA VAL A 556 15.59 -66.53 64.21
C VAL A 556 16.62 -66.13 65.27
N LYS A 557 16.60 -64.88 65.75
CA LYS A 557 17.45 -64.42 66.85
C LYS A 557 17.18 -65.20 68.14
N SER A 558 15.90 -65.47 68.44
CA SER A 558 15.48 -66.25 69.60
C SER A 558 15.97 -67.70 69.54
N GLU A 559 15.71 -68.41 68.44
CA GLU A 559 16.22 -69.78 68.22
C GLU A 559 17.74 -69.86 68.37
N LYS A 560 18.47 -68.94 67.73
CA LYS A 560 19.94 -68.92 67.79
C LYS A 560 20.45 -68.58 69.19
N SER A 561 19.73 -67.76 69.97
CA SER A 561 20.10 -67.50 71.37
C SER A 561 19.99 -68.74 72.27
N VAL A 562 18.95 -69.57 72.08
CA VAL A 562 18.79 -70.85 72.80
C VAL A 562 19.91 -71.82 72.41
N GLN A 563 20.17 -71.96 71.12
CA GLN A 563 21.24 -72.83 70.60
C GLN A 563 22.63 -72.40 71.08
N ILE A 564 22.89 -71.09 71.23
CA ILE A 564 24.15 -70.56 71.82
C ILE A 564 24.23 -70.84 73.33
N ALA A 565 23.12 -70.77 74.07
CA ALA A 565 23.08 -71.07 75.50
C ALA A 565 23.35 -72.57 75.76
N GLU A 566 22.75 -73.46 74.97
CA GLU A 566 22.95 -74.90 75.05
C GLU A 566 24.39 -75.31 74.70
N LEU A 567 24.96 -74.75 73.62
CA LEU A 567 26.38 -74.94 73.27
C LEU A 567 27.33 -74.42 74.36
N LYS A 568 27.00 -73.32 75.05
CA LYS A 568 27.78 -72.83 76.21
C LYS A 568 27.71 -73.80 77.39
N ALA A 569 26.53 -74.35 77.71
CA ALA A 569 26.38 -75.35 78.77
C ALA A 569 27.19 -76.61 78.45
N GLN A 570 27.13 -77.11 77.21
CA GLN A 570 27.91 -78.25 76.73
C GLN A 570 29.43 -78.00 76.89
N ALA A 571 29.91 -76.79 76.55
CA ALA A 571 31.30 -76.40 76.69
C ALA A 571 31.75 -76.31 78.15
N GLN A 572 30.91 -75.79 79.06
CA GLN A 572 31.21 -75.77 80.50
C GLN A 572 31.30 -77.17 81.10
N ILE A 573 30.43 -78.11 80.68
CA ILE A 573 30.52 -79.51 81.09
C ILE A 573 31.85 -80.13 80.66
N GLN A 574 32.28 -79.91 79.41
CA GLN A 574 33.56 -80.44 78.94
C GLN A 574 34.78 -79.81 79.64
N HIS A 575 34.73 -78.51 79.95
CA HIS A 575 35.79 -77.83 80.72
C HIS A 575 35.94 -78.46 82.11
N ALA A 576 34.82 -78.65 82.83
CA ALA A 576 34.82 -79.25 84.16
C ALA A 576 35.33 -80.71 84.16
N THR A 577 35.02 -81.50 83.12
CA THR A 577 35.59 -82.84 82.98
C THR A 577 37.11 -82.82 82.71
N GLY A 578 37.58 -81.89 81.86
CA GLY A 578 39.02 -81.75 81.56
C GLY A 578 39.84 -81.32 82.79
N GLU A 579 39.30 -80.41 83.61
CA GLU A 579 39.93 -80.01 84.88
C GLU A 579 39.98 -81.17 85.88
N ALA A 580 38.92 -81.98 85.98
CA ALA A 580 38.88 -83.15 86.85
C ALA A 580 39.92 -84.23 86.45
N GLU A 581 40.11 -84.47 85.16
CA GLU A 581 41.16 -85.38 84.66
C GLU A 581 42.56 -84.79 84.87
N GLY A 582 42.75 -83.49 84.62
CA GLY A 582 44.01 -82.78 84.88
C GLY A 582 44.46 -82.82 86.34
N ILE A 583 43.52 -82.70 87.29
CA ILE A 583 43.78 -82.86 88.73
C ILE A 583 44.18 -84.30 89.05
N LYS A 584 43.49 -85.31 88.50
CA LYS A 584 43.87 -86.72 88.64
C LYS A 584 45.29 -86.99 88.14
N LEU A 585 45.65 -86.48 86.97
CA LEU A 585 46.98 -86.67 86.37
C LEU A 585 48.09 -86.05 87.24
N ARG A 586 47.86 -84.83 87.76
CA ARG A 586 48.80 -84.15 88.67
C ARG A 586 49.02 -84.92 89.97
N ALA A 587 47.95 -85.42 90.60
CA ALA A 587 48.06 -86.18 91.85
C ALA A 587 48.87 -87.48 91.71
N ILE A 588 48.81 -88.14 90.54
CA ILE A 588 49.64 -89.32 90.23
C ILE A 588 51.11 -88.91 90.07
N ALA A 589 51.39 -87.84 89.31
CA ALA A 589 52.75 -87.35 89.08
C ALA A 589 53.45 -86.88 90.38
N GLU A 590 52.73 -86.20 91.29
CA GLU A 590 53.27 -85.82 92.60
C GLU A 590 53.59 -87.04 93.47
N ALA A 591 52.76 -88.09 93.43
CA ALA A 591 53.01 -89.33 94.17
C ALA A 591 54.29 -90.04 93.70
N GLU A 592 54.56 -90.07 92.39
CA GLU A 592 55.81 -90.63 91.84
C GLU A 592 57.02 -89.74 92.16
N GLY A 593 56.89 -88.41 92.07
CA GLY A 593 57.94 -87.45 92.43
C GLY A 593 58.37 -87.54 93.91
N ILE A 594 57.40 -87.69 94.82
CA ILE A 594 57.67 -87.92 96.25
C ILE A 594 58.39 -89.27 96.46
N ARG A 595 58.03 -90.31 95.71
CA ARG A 595 58.66 -91.63 95.81
C ARG A 595 60.10 -91.65 95.31
N ALA A 596 60.38 -90.97 94.20
CA ALA A 596 61.73 -90.80 93.67
C ALA A 596 62.63 -89.99 94.61
N THR A 597 62.15 -88.85 95.11
CA THR A 597 62.92 -88.00 96.04
C THR A 597 63.09 -88.62 97.42
N GLY A 598 62.15 -89.46 97.88
CA GLY A 598 62.28 -90.26 99.09
C GLY A 598 63.41 -91.28 99.01
N ASN A 599 63.48 -92.06 97.92
CA ASN A 599 64.56 -93.01 97.68
C ASN A 599 65.92 -92.31 97.58
N ALA A 600 66.03 -91.24 96.79
CA ALA A 600 67.27 -90.48 96.64
C ALA A 600 67.80 -89.94 97.99
N LYS A 601 66.92 -89.42 98.85
CA LYS A 601 67.29 -88.97 100.20
C LYS A 601 67.74 -90.13 101.10
N ALA A 602 67.08 -91.29 101.04
CA ALA A 602 67.50 -92.48 101.79
C ALA A 602 68.91 -92.96 101.37
N GLU A 603 69.23 -92.90 100.08
CA GLU A 603 70.57 -93.18 99.54
C GLU A 603 71.62 -92.20 100.10
N THR A 604 71.36 -90.89 100.05
CA THR A 604 72.29 -89.87 100.56
C THR A 604 72.47 -89.93 102.08
N TYR A 605 71.42 -90.27 102.84
CA TYR A 605 71.54 -90.49 104.29
C TYR A 605 72.42 -91.72 104.60
N ARG A 606 72.27 -92.81 103.83
CA ARG A 606 73.08 -94.03 104.03
C ARG A 606 74.56 -93.76 103.76
N ALA A 607 74.89 -93.16 102.61
CA ALA A 607 76.27 -92.80 102.27
C ALA A 607 76.87 -91.74 103.21
N GLY A 608 76.08 -90.77 103.67
CA GLY A 608 76.53 -89.72 104.58
C GLY A 608 76.93 -90.24 105.96
N VAL A 609 76.19 -91.20 106.51
CA VAL A 609 76.52 -91.84 107.80
C VAL A 609 77.78 -92.71 107.69
N GLU A 610 77.94 -93.42 106.57
CA GLU A 610 79.11 -94.28 106.31
C GLU A 610 80.42 -93.48 106.18
N ALA A 611 80.37 -92.25 105.63
CA ALA A 611 81.54 -91.40 105.44
C ALA A 611 81.96 -90.55 106.68
N LEU A 612 81.03 -90.21 107.58
CA LEU A 612 81.27 -89.26 108.68
C LEU A 612 81.17 -89.85 110.10
N GLY A 613 80.67 -91.08 110.25
CA GLY A 613 80.50 -91.72 111.54
C GLY A 613 79.36 -91.12 112.38
N SER A 614 78.87 -91.91 113.35
CA SER A 614 77.61 -91.66 114.06
C SER A 614 77.58 -90.36 114.91
N GLN A 615 78.74 -89.87 115.37
CA GLN A 615 78.84 -88.61 116.12
C GLN A 615 79.18 -87.39 115.26
N GLY A 616 79.82 -87.57 114.09
CA GLY A 616 80.13 -86.46 113.17
C GLY A 616 78.90 -86.02 112.37
N TYR A 617 78.14 -86.99 111.86
CA TYR A 617 77.00 -86.72 110.98
C TYR A 617 75.88 -85.94 111.69
N THR A 618 75.60 -86.24 112.97
CA THR A 618 74.55 -85.57 113.75
C THR A 618 74.83 -84.09 114.02
N ALA A 619 76.10 -83.70 114.20
CA ALA A 619 76.49 -82.30 114.35
C ALA A 619 76.31 -81.49 113.04
N MET A 620 76.73 -82.08 111.90
CA MET A 620 76.49 -81.51 110.57
C MET A 620 75.00 -81.36 110.26
N GLN A 621 74.21 -82.41 110.51
CA GLN A 621 72.76 -82.40 110.27
C GLN A 621 72.06 -81.32 111.11
N LEU A 622 72.48 -81.12 112.37
CA LEU A 622 71.91 -80.09 113.25
C LEU A 622 72.27 -78.67 112.79
N MET A 623 73.53 -78.43 112.43
CA MET A 623 73.98 -77.16 111.83
C MET A 623 73.21 -76.84 110.54
N GLN A 624 73.05 -77.82 109.65
CA GLN A 624 72.36 -77.63 108.37
C GLN A 624 70.85 -77.39 108.55
N ILE A 625 70.19 -78.05 109.51
CA ILE A 625 68.78 -77.78 109.85
C ILE A 625 68.58 -76.37 110.45
N ILE A 626 69.58 -75.84 111.17
CA ILE A 626 69.57 -74.46 111.67
C ILE A 626 69.75 -73.46 110.51
N GLY A 627 70.58 -73.79 109.51
CA GLY A 627 70.75 -72.99 108.28
C GLY A 627 69.51 -72.98 107.38
N ASP A 628 69.06 -74.14 106.92
CA ASP A 628 68.00 -74.30 105.91
C ASP A 628 66.62 -73.79 106.38
N ARG A 629 66.40 -73.62 107.70
CA ARG A 629 65.17 -73.01 108.24
C ARG A 629 65.21 -71.48 108.36
N ASN A 630 66.35 -70.83 108.09
CA ASN A 630 66.51 -69.37 107.98
C ASN A 630 65.79 -68.56 109.08
N VAL A 631 65.92 -69.01 110.34
CA VAL A 631 65.15 -68.48 111.48
C VAL A 631 65.74 -67.14 111.94
N ARG A 632 65.09 -66.04 111.56
CA ARG A 632 65.58 -64.67 111.81
C ARG A 632 64.84 -64.00 112.98
N LEU A 633 65.54 -63.74 114.09
CA LEU A 633 65.02 -63.00 115.25
C LEU A 633 65.58 -61.57 115.28
N ILE A 634 64.75 -60.57 115.06
CA ILE A 634 64.84 -59.19 115.63
C ILE A 634 63.48 -58.47 115.44
N PRO A 635 63.04 -57.60 116.38
CA PRO A 635 61.67 -57.06 116.37
C PRO A 635 61.51 -55.60 115.91
N GLU A 636 60.36 -55.34 115.26
CA GLU A 636 59.48 -54.16 115.38
C GLU A 636 59.90 -52.74 114.86
N VAL A 637 58.87 -51.88 114.81
CA VAL A 637 58.83 -50.40 114.67
C VAL A 637 59.16 -49.74 113.30
N LEU A 638 58.11 -49.62 112.46
CA LEU A 638 57.42 -48.37 112.07
C LEU A 638 58.13 -46.98 112.02
N VAL A 639 57.51 -46.11 111.19
CA VAL A 639 57.40 -44.63 111.31
C VAL A 639 58.52 -43.73 110.72
N SER A 640 58.03 -42.61 110.16
CA SER A 640 58.71 -41.37 109.72
C SER A 640 59.66 -41.42 108.50
N GLY A 641 59.41 -40.63 107.44
CA GLY A 641 58.21 -39.83 107.15
C GLY A 641 58.40 -38.68 106.17
N ASN A 642 57.26 -38.04 105.84
CA ASN A 642 57.08 -36.77 105.13
C ASN A 642 57.58 -36.71 103.67
N GLY A 643 56.74 -36.21 102.75
CA GLY A 643 57.13 -35.94 101.35
C GLY A 643 56.23 -36.54 100.26
N ASN A 644 55.03 -35.99 100.13
CA ASN A 644 54.22 -35.78 98.92
C ASN A 644 54.53 -36.54 97.59
N ASN A 645 53.45 -37.00 96.92
CA ASN A 645 53.33 -37.48 95.53
C ASN A 645 53.80 -38.90 95.12
N ASN A 646 52.80 -39.68 94.65
CA ASN A 646 52.74 -40.48 93.42
C ASN A 646 53.71 -41.68 93.20
N GLY A 647 53.16 -42.79 92.67
CA GLY A 647 53.91 -44.02 92.39
C GLY A 647 53.23 -44.97 91.38
N LEU A 648 52.39 -44.45 90.48
CA LEU A 648 51.61 -45.24 89.53
C LEU A 648 52.33 -45.48 88.17
N VAL A 649 53.63 -45.77 88.20
CA VAL A 649 54.45 -46.20 87.03
C VAL A 649 55.75 -46.87 87.49
N ASP A 650 56.04 -48.07 86.97
CA ASP A 650 57.43 -48.50 86.64
C ASP A 650 57.44 -49.81 85.79
N GLY A 651 56.59 -50.79 86.15
CA GLY A 651 56.77 -52.18 85.70
C GLY A 651 56.66 -52.49 84.20
N LEU A 652 55.75 -51.84 83.46
CA LEU A 652 55.43 -52.23 82.06
C LEU A 652 55.93 -51.28 80.96
N LEU A 653 56.58 -50.16 81.31
CA LEU A 653 57.20 -49.26 80.32
C LEU A 653 58.38 -49.94 79.57
N SER A 654 58.89 -51.03 80.15
CA SER A 654 59.97 -51.88 79.63
C SER A 654 59.63 -52.68 78.37
N MET A 655 58.37 -53.12 78.19
CA MET A 655 58.05 -54.20 77.25
C MET A 655 57.66 -53.74 75.84
N ILE A 656 57.30 -52.47 75.65
CA ILE A 656 56.86 -51.92 74.34
C ILE A 656 57.90 -50.94 73.74
N LEU A 657 58.80 -50.38 74.56
CA LEU A 657 59.78 -49.37 74.12
C LEU A 657 60.91 -49.94 73.22
N TRP A 658 61.03 -51.26 73.09
CA TRP A 658 62.25 -51.91 72.57
C TRP A 658 62.30 -52.16 71.05
N ASN A 659 61.20 -51.98 70.30
CA ASN A 659 61.02 -52.69 69.02
C ASN A 659 60.86 -51.86 67.73
N GLN A 660 60.99 -50.51 67.73
CA GLN A 660 60.81 -49.76 66.47
C GLN A 660 61.44 -48.36 66.34
N ALA A 661 62.68 -48.16 66.80
CA ALA A 661 63.45 -46.93 66.54
C ALA A 661 64.69 -47.21 65.64
N GLY A 662 64.60 -46.96 64.33
CA GLY A 662 65.77 -47.12 63.45
C GLY A 662 65.60 -46.84 61.96
N LYS A 663 66.00 -45.63 61.52
CA LYS A 663 66.32 -45.17 60.13
C LYS A 663 65.12 -45.09 59.16
N GLN A 664 64.81 -43.95 58.49
CA GLN A 664 65.58 -43.04 57.60
C GLN A 664 65.83 -43.57 56.18
N GLY A 665 65.48 -42.77 55.16
CA GLY A 665 65.99 -42.90 53.78
C GLY A 665 64.99 -42.51 52.67
N GLU A 666 65.34 -41.50 51.87
CA GLU A 666 64.60 -41.03 50.68
C GLU A 666 64.70 -42.00 49.46
N GLY A 667 63.91 -41.79 48.39
CA GLY A 667 64.38 -42.17 47.03
C GLY A 667 63.40 -42.67 45.95
N THR A 668 62.60 -41.77 45.35
CA THR A 668 62.24 -41.72 43.90
C THR A 668 61.51 -42.88 43.14
N ALA A 669 60.89 -42.49 42.01
CA ALA A 669 60.52 -43.27 40.80
C ALA A 669 59.08 -43.83 40.62
N THR A 670 58.35 -43.15 39.72
CA THR A 670 57.24 -43.61 38.84
C THR A 670 57.73 -44.63 37.78
N PRO A 671 56.91 -45.27 36.90
CA PRO A 671 55.60 -44.88 36.32
C PRO A 671 54.51 -46.00 36.39
N LEU A 672 53.29 -45.97 35.80
CA LEU A 672 52.84 -45.57 34.45
C LEU A 672 51.40 -45.00 34.34
N HIS A 673 51.19 -44.32 33.21
CA HIS A 673 50.02 -43.60 32.70
C HIS A 673 49.15 -44.50 31.75
N PRO A 674 48.00 -44.08 31.14
CA PRO A 674 47.68 -42.70 30.74
C PRO A 674 46.20 -42.22 30.78
N HIS A 675 46.01 -40.96 30.35
CA HIS A 675 44.74 -40.39 29.82
C HIS A 675 44.87 -40.29 28.27
N PRO A 676 44.24 -39.39 27.45
CA PRO A 676 43.88 -37.96 27.62
C PRO A 676 42.32 -37.78 27.59
N ILE A 677 41.61 -36.71 27.21
CA ILE A 677 41.84 -35.42 26.49
C ILE A 677 41.03 -34.29 27.17
N VAL A 678 41.35 -33.02 26.86
CA VAL A 678 40.79 -31.76 27.41
C VAL A 678 40.48 -30.80 26.24
N VAL A 679 39.73 -29.69 26.47
CA VAL A 679 39.78 -28.34 25.81
C VAL A 679 38.36 -27.71 25.77
N ASN A 680 38.11 -26.43 26.06
CA ASN A 680 38.82 -25.38 26.83
C ASN A 680 37.79 -24.31 27.27
N ASN A 681 38.17 -23.47 28.24
CA ASN A 681 37.50 -22.20 28.55
C ASN A 681 38.42 -21.02 28.14
N PRO A 682 37.88 -19.79 27.99
CA PRO A 682 38.40 -18.72 28.85
C PRO A 682 37.29 -17.81 29.42
N ALA A 683 37.60 -17.06 30.48
CA ALA A 683 36.65 -16.23 31.21
C ALA A 683 36.97 -14.73 31.15
N VAL A 684 35.94 -13.89 31.26
CA VAL A 684 36.03 -12.48 31.66
C VAL A 684 34.83 -12.15 32.57
N SER A 685 35.03 -11.29 33.56
CA SER A 685 34.02 -10.68 34.45
C SER A 685 34.54 -9.28 34.82
N PRO A 686 33.70 -8.24 35.03
CA PRO A 686 33.21 -8.00 36.40
C PRO A 686 31.86 -7.24 36.58
N ASN A 687 31.33 -7.36 37.80
CA ASN A 687 30.61 -6.35 38.60
C ASN A 687 29.15 -5.86 38.33
N ASN A 688 28.36 -5.99 39.41
CA ASN A 688 27.52 -4.97 40.08
C ASN A 688 25.97 -4.96 39.99
N HIS A 689 25.39 -5.28 41.16
CA HIS A 689 24.22 -4.70 41.85
C HIS A 689 22.78 -4.79 41.27
N SER A 690 21.93 -5.41 42.10
CA SER A 690 20.46 -5.39 42.18
C SER A 690 19.91 -4.08 42.82
N PRO A 691 18.59 -3.87 43.03
CA PRO A 691 17.46 -4.80 42.84
C PRO A 691 16.17 -4.23 42.17
N ILE A 692 15.21 -5.15 42.06
CA ILE A 692 13.78 -5.03 41.74
C ILE A 692 13.07 -3.86 42.46
N VAL A 693 12.13 -3.22 41.77
CA VAL A 693 10.99 -2.48 42.34
C VAL A 693 9.69 -3.05 41.74
N ALA A 694 8.60 -3.06 42.51
CA ALA A 694 7.27 -3.44 42.05
C ALA A 694 6.24 -2.40 42.52
N GLU A 695 5.29 -2.06 41.66
CA GLU A 695 4.19 -1.13 41.96
C GLU A 695 2.83 -1.81 41.76
N PHE A 696 1.86 -1.43 42.60
CA PHE A 696 0.48 -1.95 42.58
C PHE A 696 -0.45 -0.99 41.82
N PRO A 697 -1.57 -1.47 41.26
CA PRO A 697 -2.54 -0.63 40.55
C PRO A 697 -3.32 0.28 41.52
N THR A 698 -3.83 1.40 41.00
CA THR A 698 -4.70 2.35 41.71
C THR A 698 -6.03 2.52 40.98
N ASP A 699 -7.15 2.39 41.70
CA ASP A 699 -8.49 2.67 41.18
C ASP A 699 -8.68 4.15 40.81
N LYS A 700 -9.32 4.40 39.66
CA LYS A 700 -10.40 5.39 39.51
C LYS A 700 -11.17 5.28 38.19
#